data_AF-A0A9P9JR68-F1
#
_entry.id   AF-A0A9P9JR68-F1
#
_cell.length_a   1.000
_cell.length_b   1.000
_cell.length_c   1.000
_cell.angle_alpha   90.00
_cell.angle_beta   90.00
_cell.angle_gamma   90.00
#
_symmetry.space_group_name_H-M   'P 1'
#
loop_
_entity.id
_entity.type
_entity.pdbx_description
1 polymer ?
#
loop_
_entity_poly.entity_id
_entity_poly.type
_entity_poly.pdbx_seq_one_letter_code
_entity_poly.pdbx_strand_id
1 'polypeptide(L)'
;MDLFNSPNFNRHVETLMQKNRVPGLSIAIVQGDHVRSAGYGFTSIEAQESCTPDTLFDIASSSKSLTAAAIALLVEDVNFPEVRFDSIMSELLPDDFVMSEDLHTKTVSVDDLLGHHTGMPGHDDSYMGIRAAEPDDAPSITRNLRNLAVAAPPRTRYIYCNMMYTVLTHLIEAKTGQRFNKFLQERIFDPLGMTSSSLQPEGAKAKGHDQRLAKGHVWDKKSTSYREFDAVNCPEGQGAGSVISSANDFIKFLKALIDHDEPISEDVYQGMTRPRSERGANHRQRKAGIDRIFYAAGMDLYWQNEQEVFGHSGDITGFGSRFVFLPELKFGAVVMGNSSGTNSVAAQLFREFIEEVAKSNLEHQPLSMRPLEVREKPKSDSQNHPCGVAKTNGGKGKDQKTDAPTMSGVNATLQRNITLEAYTGDYWNPGYRNMKVEIRDNGLFIDAKDRSMGFTARLKHRRDQTVYDAHVRDAFETGDEVLRTECVIEDGRVIRMGMDLEPLVGDLIWFSKSLIELLFCLPGKMTPLFAVLLAILYATFASADSCPVITQQLRDPPYENYFYSDCNTDAQVVVTSPLPDSNLSIIGPRLIVAWPAGNSGICTFFQPQDEKNGTLAIELVNSTLGSPLGVINREDKDSDYPYVGVEGVLSLNSSANLTVAILGSIRNIRDFTEGPSIINPVIQNATNYTRVNNGGVLISRLWLDNVTTTNLLLEPWENKDSRLSIYNDTVSFGAGFYHFSASFNYPQLKQLSPQQVLNNQSQALTKKEQSEVRSLSFFSYTDKLLAGGWRFLTYFGRDTMIAALLLEPVLSAGNNSALEAVIGAVLERINRTDGSVSHEETIGDYATLLNLQNGIDSTAPGFTYPMIDTDYFLPVLMDRYFSATPKRVKPLLSTKAGEVDVENRNLTWGNLSYINAQKIMNITAAFEKEQSVKNLIQLKKGELVGQWRDSTYGLANGRIPFDVNCALVPAALYAISSLAKVSGVYPNNSVTKDWSTVAAKRAKIWEDRTLPLFEYNLTVGTATSNLKDYVKENTFYDGPTHTDSVANYSSSGKVVDYALAINTTKDEEKIRITHTDTAFRLFLLNSTNDAQLTTSFLNATANAILRPFPAGLSTPLGIVVANPALAGNEVFTANFTNAAYHGTVVWSWQLALMAKGLERQLARCSSSQSNDDDGVPAFCSNNGVHTALKSAYNRLWDIIEDNSERLQSEVWSWSYSSKSGYKFAPLGTLPPPPGLSSGTESNVRQLWSLTFLAVKRNKDFA
;
A
#
# COMPACT_ATOMS: atom_id res chain seq x y z
N MET A 1 25.00 -21.92 27.30
CA MET A 1 25.32 -23.33 27.59
C MET A 1 25.04 -23.71 29.04
N ASP A 2 25.44 -22.89 30.02
CA ASP A 2 25.24 -23.19 31.44
C ASP A 2 23.77 -23.28 31.86
N LEU A 3 22.90 -22.43 31.29
CA LEU A 3 21.45 -22.51 31.49
C LEU A 3 20.93 -23.92 31.18
N PHE A 4 21.28 -24.47 30.00
CA PHE A 4 20.86 -25.79 29.55
C PHE A 4 21.35 -26.92 30.46
N ASN A 5 22.57 -26.80 31.00
CA ASN A 5 23.16 -27.81 31.89
C ASN A 5 22.66 -27.69 33.34
N SER A 6 21.87 -26.67 33.67
CA SER A 6 21.43 -26.44 35.05
C SER A 6 20.36 -27.45 35.48
N PRO A 7 20.40 -27.96 36.73
CA PRO A 7 19.33 -28.82 37.25
C PRO A 7 17.95 -28.16 37.25
N ASN A 8 17.92 -26.83 37.32
CA ASN A 8 16.68 -26.04 37.27
C ASN A 8 16.06 -26.06 35.87
N PHE A 9 16.87 -26.10 34.82
CA PHE A 9 16.38 -26.20 33.44
C PHE A 9 15.67 -27.52 33.19
N ASN A 10 16.26 -28.65 33.62
CA ASN A 10 15.60 -29.97 33.48
C ASN A 10 14.21 -30.00 34.14
N ARG A 11 14.11 -29.52 35.39
CA ARG A 11 12.83 -29.44 36.11
C ARG A 11 11.83 -28.50 35.43
N HIS A 12 12.32 -27.40 34.86
CA HIS A 12 11.49 -26.45 34.11
C HIS A 12 10.91 -27.09 32.86
N VAL A 13 11.73 -27.81 32.08
CA VAL A 13 11.28 -28.55 30.89
C VAL A 13 10.20 -29.58 31.27
N GLU A 14 10.43 -30.39 32.31
CA GLU A 14 9.44 -31.36 32.80
C GLU A 14 8.12 -30.69 33.23
N THR A 15 8.20 -29.54 33.89
CA THR A 15 7.02 -28.75 34.30
C THR A 15 6.24 -28.25 33.08
N LEU A 16 6.95 -27.76 32.06
CA LEU A 16 6.33 -27.33 30.81
C LEU A 16 5.70 -28.50 30.05
N MET A 17 6.34 -29.67 30.04
CA MET A 17 5.79 -30.89 29.44
C MET A 17 4.48 -31.30 30.10
N GLN A 18 4.44 -31.36 31.43
CA GLN A 18 3.24 -31.70 32.18
C GLN A 18 2.11 -30.72 31.90
N LYS A 19 2.41 -29.41 31.94
CA LYS A 19 1.45 -28.34 31.68
C LYS A 19 0.85 -28.40 30.27
N ASN A 20 1.67 -28.75 29.28
CA ASN A 20 1.27 -28.77 27.87
C ASN A 20 0.93 -30.17 27.35
N ARG A 21 0.89 -31.18 28.23
CA ARG A 21 0.54 -32.57 27.88
C ARG A 21 1.44 -33.12 26.77
N VAL A 22 2.74 -33.03 26.99
CA VAL A 22 3.78 -33.56 26.08
C VAL A 22 4.36 -34.83 26.70
N PRO A 23 4.12 -36.01 26.12
CA PRO A 23 4.65 -37.28 26.63
C PRO A 23 6.17 -37.38 26.56
N GLY A 24 6.75 -36.99 25.43
CA GLY A 24 8.18 -37.01 25.19
C GLY A 24 8.61 -35.88 24.25
N LEU A 25 9.77 -35.30 24.54
CA LEU A 25 10.39 -34.30 23.68
C LEU A 25 11.92 -34.40 23.71
N SER A 26 12.53 -33.86 22.67
CA SER A 26 13.97 -33.76 22.47
C SER A 26 14.33 -32.31 22.14
N ILE A 27 15.45 -31.83 22.70
CA ILE A 27 15.95 -30.46 22.52
C ILE A 27 17.41 -30.55 22.10
N ALA A 28 17.82 -29.74 21.12
CA ALA A 28 19.22 -29.46 20.83
C ALA A 28 19.46 -27.97 20.62
N ILE A 29 20.62 -27.48 21.07
CA ILE A 29 21.09 -26.11 20.89
C ILE A 29 22.52 -26.10 20.37
N VAL A 30 22.87 -25.06 19.61
CA VAL A 30 24.22 -24.75 19.15
C VAL A 30 24.55 -23.30 19.50
N GLN A 31 25.76 -23.04 20.00
CA GLN A 31 26.30 -21.71 20.26
C GLN A 31 27.78 -21.70 19.84
N GLY A 32 28.10 -21.03 18.74
CA GLY A 32 29.39 -21.23 18.06
C GLY A 32 29.61 -22.72 17.76
N ASP A 33 30.78 -23.25 18.09
CA ASP A 33 31.10 -24.67 17.84
C ASP A 33 30.51 -25.66 18.85
N HIS A 34 29.83 -25.18 19.88
CA HIS A 34 29.35 -26.03 20.97
C HIS A 34 27.91 -26.48 20.73
N VAL A 35 27.70 -27.80 20.68
CA VAL A 35 26.35 -28.41 20.60
C VAL A 35 26.00 -29.08 21.93
N ARG A 36 24.75 -28.94 22.37
CA ARG A 36 24.19 -29.65 23.52
C ARG A 36 22.78 -30.12 23.20
N SER A 37 22.40 -31.28 23.75
CA SER A 37 21.10 -31.90 23.49
C SER A 37 20.62 -32.72 24.67
N ALA A 38 19.31 -32.81 24.86
CA ALA A 38 18.68 -33.61 25.91
C ALA A 38 17.32 -34.15 25.45
N GLY A 39 16.95 -35.35 25.94
CA GLY A 39 15.65 -35.97 25.76
C GLY A 39 14.92 -36.09 27.09
N TYR A 40 13.60 -35.93 27.06
CA TYR A 40 12.73 -35.93 28.23
C TYR A 40 11.47 -36.74 27.96
N GLY A 41 10.98 -37.44 28.99
CA GLY A 41 9.74 -38.22 28.92
C GLY A 41 9.87 -39.47 28.05
N PHE A 42 8.79 -39.85 27.35
CA PHE A 42 8.67 -41.15 26.71
C PHE A 42 8.36 -41.07 25.21
N THR A 43 8.95 -41.97 24.42
CA THR A 43 8.64 -42.16 22.99
C THR A 43 7.29 -42.85 22.78
N SER A 44 6.90 -43.70 23.73
CA SER A 44 5.57 -44.33 23.88
C SER A 44 5.23 -44.43 25.36
N ILE A 45 4.02 -43.98 25.73
CA ILE A 45 3.52 -44.12 27.09
C ILE A 45 3.20 -45.58 27.41
N GLU A 46 2.70 -46.35 26.45
CA GLU A 46 2.37 -47.76 26.68
C GLU A 46 3.64 -48.60 26.90
N ALA A 47 4.68 -48.38 26.10
CA ALA A 47 5.95 -49.12 26.21
C ALA A 47 6.88 -48.58 27.31
N GLN A 48 6.64 -47.38 27.84
CA GLN A 48 7.50 -46.68 28.82
C GLN A 48 8.96 -46.51 28.32
N GLU A 49 9.15 -46.39 27.01
CA GLU A 49 10.46 -46.19 26.39
C GLU A 49 10.92 -44.74 26.52
N SER A 50 12.14 -44.53 27.00
CA SER A 50 12.66 -43.17 27.26
C SER A 50 12.97 -42.41 25.98
N CYS A 51 12.55 -41.15 25.93
CA CYS A 51 12.92 -40.22 24.87
C CYS A 51 14.38 -39.77 25.02
N THR A 52 15.10 -39.71 23.90
CA THR A 52 16.51 -39.30 23.83
C THR A 52 16.71 -38.18 22.80
N PRO A 53 17.85 -37.48 22.81
CA PRO A 53 18.24 -36.57 21.72
C PRO A 53 18.12 -37.17 20.31
N ASP A 54 18.29 -38.48 20.22
CA ASP A 54 18.32 -39.28 18.99
C ASP A 54 16.98 -39.94 18.66
N THR A 55 15.94 -39.72 19.46
CA THR A 55 14.58 -40.14 19.12
C THR A 55 14.12 -39.43 17.84
N LEU A 56 13.49 -40.21 16.96
CA LEU A 56 13.01 -39.77 15.67
C LEU A 56 11.54 -39.33 15.76
N PHE A 57 11.26 -38.13 15.29
CA PHE A 57 9.93 -37.53 15.25
C PHE A 57 9.58 -37.15 13.82
N ASP A 58 8.29 -37.17 13.49
CA ASP A 58 7.80 -36.41 12.33
C ASP A 58 7.91 -34.92 12.64
N ILE A 59 8.75 -34.22 11.88
CA ILE A 59 8.99 -32.79 12.10
C ILE A 59 7.94 -31.91 11.42
N ALA A 60 6.94 -32.48 10.78
CA ALA A 60 5.82 -31.78 10.14
C ALA A 60 6.33 -30.59 9.30
N SER A 61 5.70 -29.43 9.39
CA SER A 61 6.05 -28.25 8.57
C SER A 61 7.47 -27.70 8.74
N SER A 62 8.25 -28.10 9.75
CA SER A 62 9.69 -27.77 9.76
C SER A 62 10.44 -28.40 8.58
N SER A 63 9.88 -29.44 7.95
CA SER A 63 10.37 -30.05 6.70
C SER A 63 10.50 -29.04 5.55
N LYS A 64 9.67 -27.98 5.54
CA LYS A 64 9.69 -26.93 4.50
C LYS A 64 11.05 -26.24 4.37
N SER A 65 11.79 -26.09 5.47
CA SER A 65 13.15 -25.54 5.45
C SER A 65 14.15 -26.42 4.70
N LEU A 66 14.00 -27.76 4.78
CA LEU A 66 14.82 -28.71 4.04
C LEU A 66 14.42 -28.77 2.56
N THR A 67 13.13 -28.64 2.26
CA THR A 67 12.63 -28.49 0.87
C THR A 67 13.15 -27.20 0.24
N ALA A 68 13.14 -26.09 0.98
CA ALA A 68 13.69 -24.82 0.54
C ALA A 68 15.20 -24.91 0.27
N ALA A 69 15.96 -25.58 1.15
CA ALA A 69 17.37 -25.87 0.93
C ALA A 69 17.59 -26.73 -0.32
N ALA A 70 16.76 -27.75 -0.54
CA ALA A 70 16.85 -28.61 -1.72
C ALA A 70 16.59 -27.83 -3.02
N ILE A 71 15.63 -26.90 -3.03
CA ILE A 71 15.38 -26.01 -4.16
C ILE A 71 16.53 -25.02 -4.36
N ALA A 72 17.04 -24.41 -3.31
CA ALA A 72 18.18 -23.49 -3.41
C ALA A 72 19.43 -24.19 -3.97
N LEU A 73 19.70 -25.43 -3.54
CA LEU A 73 20.75 -26.28 -4.10
C LEU A 73 20.51 -26.65 -5.57
N LEU A 74 19.25 -26.86 -5.96
CA LEU A 74 18.89 -27.12 -7.35
C LEU A 74 19.05 -25.87 -8.23
N VAL A 75 18.76 -24.68 -7.69
CA VAL A 75 18.95 -23.38 -8.37
C VAL A 75 20.43 -23.06 -8.57
N GLU A 76 21.28 -23.40 -7.60
CA GLU A 76 22.73 -23.24 -7.71
C GLU A 76 23.37 -24.27 -8.67
N ASP A 77 22.74 -25.43 -8.85
CA ASP A 77 23.28 -26.51 -9.66
C ASP A 77 23.28 -26.14 -11.15
N VAL A 78 24.47 -25.88 -11.67
CA VAL A 78 24.71 -25.48 -13.07
C VAL A 78 24.20 -26.49 -14.11
N ASN A 79 23.86 -27.72 -13.73
CA ASN A 79 23.25 -28.69 -14.62
C ASN A 79 21.76 -28.43 -14.88
N PHE A 80 21.12 -27.58 -14.09
CA PHE A 80 19.70 -27.22 -14.20
C PHE A 80 19.51 -25.69 -14.31
N PRO A 81 20.17 -25.02 -15.28
CA PRO A 81 20.19 -23.55 -15.36
C PRO A 81 18.81 -22.93 -15.62
N GLU A 82 17.83 -23.72 -16.07
CA GLU A 82 16.45 -23.28 -16.23
C GLU A 82 15.71 -23.13 -14.89
N VAL A 83 16.15 -23.81 -13.83
CA VAL A 83 15.54 -23.73 -12.50
C VAL A 83 16.14 -22.54 -11.76
N ARG A 84 15.42 -21.43 -11.76
CA ARG A 84 15.77 -20.21 -11.02
C ARG A 84 14.61 -19.84 -10.10
N PHE A 85 14.89 -19.04 -9.08
CA PHE A 85 13.86 -18.55 -8.17
C PHE A 85 12.71 -17.84 -8.90
N ASP A 86 13.02 -17.06 -9.94
CA ASP A 86 12.04 -16.33 -10.76
C ASP A 86 11.47 -17.15 -11.93
N SER A 87 11.91 -18.39 -12.14
CA SER A 87 11.40 -19.25 -13.21
C SER A 87 9.92 -19.58 -12.98
N ILE A 88 9.13 -19.51 -14.05
CA ILE A 88 7.69 -19.76 -14.04
C ILE A 88 7.43 -21.27 -13.94
N MET A 89 6.58 -21.68 -12.98
CA MET A 89 6.36 -23.10 -12.70
C MET A 89 5.76 -23.88 -13.87
N SER A 90 4.87 -23.25 -14.66
CA SER A 90 4.31 -23.88 -15.86
C SER A 90 5.32 -24.03 -17.00
N GLU A 91 6.41 -23.26 -17.03
CA GLU A 91 7.51 -23.49 -17.99
C GLU A 91 8.40 -24.66 -17.53
N LEU A 92 8.55 -24.82 -16.22
CA LEU A 92 9.33 -25.92 -15.64
C LEU A 92 8.58 -27.25 -15.67
N LEU A 93 7.25 -27.23 -15.54
CA LEU A 93 6.35 -28.40 -15.47
C LEU A 93 5.10 -28.21 -16.37
N PRO A 94 5.25 -28.08 -17.70
CA PRO A 94 4.17 -27.66 -18.61
C PRO A 94 2.94 -28.59 -18.65
N ASP A 95 3.15 -29.89 -18.47
CA ASP A 95 2.05 -30.86 -18.51
C ASP A 95 1.31 -30.98 -17.16
N ASP A 96 2.00 -30.65 -16.07
CA ASP A 96 1.55 -30.94 -14.71
C ASP A 96 1.08 -29.69 -13.95
N PHE A 97 1.85 -28.60 -13.99
CA PHE A 97 1.54 -27.37 -13.26
C PHE A 97 0.58 -26.47 -14.04
N VAL A 98 -0.71 -26.66 -13.75
CA VAL A 98 -1.80 -25.82 -14.24
C VAL A 98 -2.69 -25.49 -13.05
N MET A 99 -3.01 -24.22 -12.86
CA MET A 99 -3.90 -23.72 -11.81
C MET A 99 -5.27 -23.34 -12.40
N SER A 100 -6.30 -23.21 -11.58
CA SER A 100 -7.68 -22.96 -12.05
C SER A 100 -7.84 -21.67 -12.86
N GLU A 101 -6.94 -20.71 -12.67
CA GLU A 101 -6.92 -19.44 -13.40
C GLU A 101 -5.68 -19.35 -14.30
N ASP A 102 -5.89 -18.80 -15.49
CA ASP A 102 -4.86 -18.58 -16.51
C ASP A 102 -3.72 -17.70 -16.00
N LEU A 103 -4.04 -16.67 -15.21
CA LEU A 103 -3.06 -15.76 -14.63
C LEU A 103 -2.08 -16.52 -13.74
N HIS A 104 -2.58 -17.32 -12.80
CA HIS A 104 -1.75 -18.09 -11.87
C HIS A 104 -0.89 -19.10 -12.60
N THR A 105 -1.46 -19.81 -13.58
CA THR A 105 -0.71 -20.75 -14.42
C THR A 105 0.46 -20.07 -15.12
N LYS A 106 0.27 -18.86 -15.67
CA LYS A 106 1.29 -18.17 -16.48
C LYS A 106 2.29 -17.33 -15.69
N THR A 107 2.05 -17.06 -14.41
CA THR A 107 2.85 -16.06 -13.66
C THR A 107 3.44 -16.55 -12.35
N VAL A 108 2.95 -17.66 -11.79
CA VAL A 108 3.45 -18.21 -10.53
C VAL A 108 4.85 -18.81 -10.75
N SER A 109 5.82 -18.25 -10.03
CA SER A 109 7.23 -18.63 -10.05
C SER A 109 7.62 -19.55 -8.89
N VAL A 110 8.81 -20.15 -8.94
CA VAL A 110 9.39 -20.92 -7.82
C VAL A 110 9.39 -20.10 -6.52
N ASP A 111 9.68 -18.80 -6.59
CA ASP A 111 9.70 -17.91 -5.45
C ASP A 111 8.32 -17.68 -4.82
N ASP A 112 7.27 -17.65 -5.64
CA ASP A 112 5.89 -17.49 -5.15
C ASP A 112 5.45 -18.72 -4.35
N LEU A 113 5.90 -19.92 -4.74
CA LEU A 113 5.69 -21.16 -4.00
C LEU A 113 6.45 -21.13 -2.66
N LEU A 114 7.74 -20.78 -2.69
CA LEU A 114 8.57 -20.69 -1.48
C LEU A 114 8.04 -19.62 -0.50
N GLY A 115 7.50 -18.52 -1.02
CA GLY A 115 7.02 -17.36 -0.27
C GLY A 115 5.56 -17.40 0.18
N HIS A 116 4.77 -18.45 -0.14
CA HIS A 116 3.32 -18.50 0.12
C HIS A 116 2.54 -17.31 -0.49
N HIS A 117 2.95 -16.89 -1.68
CA HIS A 117 2.39 -15.75 -2.41
C HIS A 117 1.74 -16.15 -3.74
N THR A 118 1.35 -17.42 -3.89
CA THR A 118 0.63 -17.90 -5.09
C THR A 118 -0.82 -17.46 -5.12
N GLY A 119 -1.43 -17.11 -3.97
CA GLY A 119 -2.87 -16.83 -3.86
C GLY A 119 -3.75 -18.09 -3.75
N MET A 120 -3.14 -19.29 -3.76
CA MET A 120 -3.82 -20.57 -3.54
C MET A 120 -4.02 -20.85 -2.04
N PRO A 121 -5.25 -21.13 -1.57
CA PRO A 121 -5.51 -21.62 -0.22
C PRO A 121 -4.97 -23.01 0.04
N GLY A 122 -5.10 -23.50 1.27
CA GLY A 122 -4.59 -24.82 1.66
C GLY A 122 -5.30 -25.96 0.92
N HIS A 123 -6.62 -25.88 0.79
CA HIS A 123 -7.46 -26.97 0.27
C HIS A 123 -7.10 -28.33 0.90
N ASP A 124 -6.71 -28.37 2.18
CA ASP A 124 -6.15 -29.57 2.84
C ASP A 124 -7.16 -30.75 2.81
N ASP A 125 -8.46 -30.46 2.81
CA ASP A 125 -9.50 -31.46 2.70
C ASP A 125 -9.60 -32.05 1.29
N SER A 126 -8.91 -31.55 0.27
CA SER A 126 -8.94 -32.11 -1.10
C SER A 126 -8.00 -33.30 -1.32
N TYR A 127 -7.05 -33.55 -0.40
CA TYR A 127 -5.98 -34.53 -0.61
C TYR A 127 -6.46 -35.93 -0.26
N MET A 128 -6.20 -36.90 -1.13
CA MET A 128 -6.46 -38.31 -0.85
C MET A 128 -5.25 -38.94 -0.16
N GLY A 129 -5.44 -39.41 1.07
CA GLY A 129 -4.37 -40.02 1.85
C GLY A 129 -4.17 -41.49 1.51
N ILE A 130 -3.20 -42.13 2.17
CA ILE A 130 -2.88 -43.56 1.99
C ILE A 130 -4.04 -44.53 2.30
N ARG A 131 -5.14 -44.05 2.88
CA ARG A 131 -6.35 -44.83 3.18
C ARG A 131 -7.35 -44.82 2.01
N ALA A 132 -7.16 -43.94 1.03
CA ALA A 132 -7.99 -43.87 -0.17
C ALA A 132 -7.70 -45.07 -1.09
N ALA A 133 -8.68 -45.40 -1.95
CA ALA A 133 -8.47 -46.39 -3.01
C ALA A 133 -7.41 -45.92 -4.02
N GLU A 134 -7.34 -44.62 -4.25
CA GLU A 134 -6.35 -43.94 -5.09
C GLU A 134 -5.69 -42.81 -4.27
N PRO A 135 -4.64 -43.12 -3.48
CA PRO A 135 -3.88 -42.12 -2.74
C PRO A 135 -3.18 -41.13 -3.65
N ASP A 136 -3.01 -39.90 -3.17
CA ASP A 136 -2.27 -38.87 -3.88
C ASP A 136 -0.75 -38.95 -3.66
N ASP A 137 -0.02 -38.43 -4.63
CA ASP A 137 1.42 -38.21 -4.62
C ASP A 137 1.74 -36.78 -5.12
N ALA A 138 3.01 -36.39 -5.14
CA ALA A 138 3.38 -35.03 -5.54
C ALA A 138 2.94 -34.66 -6.98
N PRO A 139 3.07 -35.53 -8.00
CA PRO A 139 2.47 -35.31 -9.31
C PRO A 139 0.95 -35.14 -9.29
N SER A 140 0.21 -35.99 -8.58
CA SER A 140 -1.26 -35.91 -8.55
C SER A 140 -1.76 -34.65 -7.84
N ILE A 141 -1.10 -34.24 -6.74
CA ILE A 141 -1.35 -32.97 -6.06
C ILE A 141 -1.08 -31.79 -6.99
N THR A 142 0.04 -31.80 -7.72
CA THR A 142 0.39 -30.74 -8.68
C THR A 142 -0.66 -30.63 -9.79
N ARG A 143 -1.11 -31.76 -10.35
CA ARG A 143 -2.13 -31.77 -11.39
C ARG A 143 -3.50 -31.29 -10.88
N ASN A 144 -3.83 -31.55 -9.62
CA ASN A 144 -5.14 -31.19 -9.06
C ASN A 144 -5.32 -29.68 -8.86
N LEU A 145 -4.25 -28.88 -8.87
CA LEU A 145 -4.31 -27.42 -8.75
C LEU A 145 -5.26 -26.78 -9.78
N ARG A 146 -5.42 -27.38 -10.96
CA ARG A 146 -6.33 -26.91 -12.02
C ARG A 146 -7.81 -26.98 -11.64
N ASN A 147 -8.14 -27.76 -10.62
CA ASN A 147 -9.51 -27.99 -10.16
C ASN A 147 -9.85 -27.25 -8.85
N LEU A 148 -8.92 -26.47 -8.31
CA LEU A 148 -9.05 -25.81 -7.00
C LEU A 148 -9.07 -24.31 -7.17
N ALA A 149 -10.05 -23.65 -6.54
CA ALA A 149 -10.24 -22.21 -6.67
C ALA A 149 -9.17 -21.42 -5.89
N VAL A 150 -8.67 -20.36 -6.50
CA VAL A 150 -7.74 -19.43 -5.85
C VAL A 150 -8.51 -18.39 -5.01
N ALA A 151 -7.90 -17.90 -3.93
CA ALA A 151 -8.51 -16.90 -3.04
C ALA A 151 -7.97 -15.49 -3.27
N ALA A 152 -6.93 -15.35 -4.09
CA ALA A 152 -6.29 -14.08 -4.38
C ALA A 152 -5.44 -14.19 -5.65
N PRO A 153 -5.22 -13.08 -6.38
CA PRO A 153 -4.19 -13.04 -7.41
C PRO A 153 -2.80 -13.27 -6.80
N PRO A 154 -1.82 -13.80 -7.57
CA PRO A 154 -0.46 -13.99 -7.08
C PRO A 154 0.14 -12.68 -6.55
N ARG A 155 0.95 -12.78 -5.49
CA ARG A 155 1.73 -11.69 -4.85
C ARG A 155 0.93 -10.60 -4.17
N THR A 156 -0.39 -10.74 -4.06
CA THR A 156 -1.25 -9.73 -3.42
C THR A 156 -1.34 -9.87 -1.90
N ARG A 157 -1.17 -11.08 -1.36
CA ARG A 157 -1.14 -11.35 0.09
C ARG A 157 -0.56 -12.73 0.42
N TYR A 158 -0.08 -12.88 1.66
CA TYR A 158 0.36 -14.14 2.25
C TYR A 158 -0.80 -15.11 2.50
N ILE A 159 -0.74 -16.29 1.89
CA ILE A 159 -1.68 -17.40 2.12
C ILE A 159 -0.86 -18.69 2.24
N TYR A 160 -0.78 -19.23 3.46
CA TYR A 160 -0.03 -20.45 3.73
C TYR A 160 -0.67 -21.65 3.01
N CYS A 161 0.08 -22.29 2.11
CA CYS A 161 -0.40 -23.41 1.30
C CYS A 161 0.59 -24.58 1.34
N ASN A 162 0.14 -25.74 1.84
CA ASN A 162 0.97 -26.94 1.87
C ASN A 162 1.24 -27.50 0.47
N MET A 163 0.23 -27.50 -0.42
CA MET A 163 0.35 -28.04 -1.79
C MET A 163 1.55 -27.47 -2.53
N MET A 164 1.83 -26.18 -2.36
CA MET A 164 2.93 -25.51 -3.06
C MET A 164 4.30 -26.08 -2.68
N TYR A 165 4.49 -26.54 -1.44
CA TYR A 165 5.72 -27.23 -1.06
C TYR A 165 5.78 -28.66 -1.57
N THR A 166 4.63 -29.34 -1.70
CA THR A 166 4.56 -30.64 -2.39
C THR A 166 4.94 -30.50 -3.87
N VAL A 167 4.46 -29.45 -4.55
CA VAL A 167 4.81 -29.14 -5.94
C VAL A 167 6.31 -28.92 -6.12
N LEU A 168 6.98 -28.25 -5.17
CA LEU A 168 8.43 -28.07 -5.21
C LEU A 168 9.19 -29.41 -5.19
N THR A 169 8.66 -30.43 -4.50
CA THR A 169 9.25 -31.78 -4.57
C THR A 169 9.08 -32.41 -5.94
N HIS A 170 7.92 -32.23 -6.58
CA HIS A 170 7.67 -32.72 -7.94
C HIS A 170 8.58 -32.02 -8.95
N LEU A 171 8.86 -30.73 -8.76
CA LEU A 171 9.84 -30.01 -9.57
C LEU A 171 11.23 -30.65 -9.50
N ILE A 172 11.71 -30.96 -8.30
CA ILE A 172 13.00 -31.66 -8.11
C ILE A 172 12.97 -33.01 -8.81
N GLU A 173 11.92 -33.80 -8.61
CA GLU A 173 11.80 -35.14 -9.19
C GLU A 173 11.76 -35.13 -10.72
N ALA A 174 11.00 -34.20 -11.30
CA ALA A 174 10.85 -34.05 -12.74
C ALA A 174 12.13 -33.54 -13.41
N LYS A 175 12.85 -32.60 -12.77
CA LYS A 175 14.07 -32.01 -13.35
C LYS A 175 15.28 -32.91 -13.22
N THR A 176 15.46 -33.51 -12.04
CA THR A 176 16.65 -34.32 -11.76
C THR A 176 16.50 -35.79 -12.15
N GLY A 177 15.25 -36.27 -12.32
CA GLY A 177 14.95 -37.70 -12.46
C GLY A 177 15.18 -38.51 -11.17
N GLN A 178 15.58 -37.87 -10.07
CA GLN A 178 15.79 -38.50 -8.78
C GLN A 178 14.55 -38.35 -7.89
N ARG A 179 14.19 -39.39 -7.14
CA ARG A 179 13.14 -39.27 -6.12
C ARG A 179 13.55 -38.26 -5.05
N PHE A 180 12.60 -37.50 -4.51
CA PHE A 180 12.89 -36.43 -3.54
C PHE A 180 13.60 -36.96 -2.28
N ASN A 181 13.27 -38.17 -1.83
CA ASN A 181 13.96 -38.80 -0.70
C ASN A 181 15.45 -39.09 -0.96
N LYS A 182 15.82 -39.39 -2.22
CA LYS A 182 17.21 -39.60 -2.63
C LYS A 182 17.95 -38.27 -2.76
N PHE A 183 17.30 -37.27 -3.34
CA PHE A 183 17.87 -35.92 -3.41
C PHE A 183 18.19 -35.37 -2.02
N LEU A 184 17.24 -35.44 -1.07
CA LEU A 184 17.49 -35.03 0.33
C LEU A 184 18.64 -35.82 0.96
N GLN A 185 18.71 -37.13 0.72
CA GLN A 185 19.77 -37.98 1.25
C GLN A 185 21.15 -37.53 0.74
N GLU A 186 21.31 -37.45 -0.59
CA GLU A 186 22.60 -37.20 -1.23
C GLU A 186 23.06 -35.75 -1.12
N ARG A 187 22.13 -34.79 -1.17
CA ARG A 187 22.44 -33.36 -1.26
C ARG A 187 22.42 -32.63 0.07
N ILE A 188 21.78 -33.19 1.10
CA ILE A 188 21.65 -32.53 2.42
C ILE A 188 22.05 -33.47 3.55
N PHE A 189 21.43 -34.64 3.67
CA PHE A 189 21.60 -35.47 4.85
C PHE A 189 22.99 -36.13 4.94
N ASP A 190 23.51 -36.68 3.85
CA ASP A 190 24.84 -37.30 3.83
C ASP A 190 25.96 -36.26 4.04
N PRO A 191 25.98 -35.11 3.32
CA PRO A 191 27.00 -34.07 3.53
C PRO A 191 27.03 -33.53 4.97
N LEU A 192 25.86 -33.36 5.60
CA LEU A 192 25.74 -32.85 6.96
C LEU A 192 25.84 -33.93 8.05
N GLY A 193 25.99 -35.21 7.66
CA GLY A 193 26.03 -36.33 8.59
C GLY A 193 24.72 -36.51 9.38
N MET A 194 23.57 -36.16 8.80
CA MET A 194 22.23 -36.37 9.34
C MET A 194 21.76 -37.82 9.09
N THR A 195 22.52 -38.79 9.60
CA THR A 195 22.41 -40.20 9.19
C THR A 195 21.06 -40.83 9.51
N SER A 196 20.37 -40.34 10.55
CA SER A 196 19.09 -40.87 11.01
C SER A 196 17.89 -40.19 10.36
N SER A 197 18.08 -39.01 9.74
CA SER A 197 17.00 -38.28 9.07
C SER A 197 16.57 -38.97 7.78
N SER A 198 15.26 -38.97 7.49
CA SER A 198 14.71 -39.59 6.28
C SER A 198 13.40 -38.93 5.87
N LEU A 199 13.02 -39.04 4.60
CA LEU A 199 11.65 -38.77 4.18
C LEU A 199 10.77 -40.00 4.50
N GLN A 200 9.60 -39.75 5.09
CA GLN A 200 8.61 -40.71 5.56
C GLN A 200 9.09 -41.63 6.71
N PRO A 201 8.18 -42.14 7.57
CA PRO A 201 8.48 -43.16 8.57
C PRO A 201 9.11 -44.43 7.99
N GLU A 202 8.67 -44.85 6.79
CA GLU A 202 9.24 -46.02 6.13
C GLU A 202 10.71 -45.84 5.74
N GLY A 203 11.15 -44.62 5.43
CA GLY A 203 12.56 -44.32 5.20
C GLY A 203 13.42 -44.57 6.44
N ALA A 204 12.92 -44.22 7.63
CA ALA A 204 13.61 -44.47 8.90
C ALA A 204 13.65 -45.97 9.21
N LYS A 205 12.55 -46.70 8.95
CA LYS A 205 12.50 -48.17 9.08
C LYS A 205 13.48 -48.87 8.15
N ALA A 206 13.58 -48.42 6.90
CA ALA A 206 14.53 -48.95 5.92
C ALA A 206 15.99 -48.75 6.34
N LYS A 207 16.28 -47.69 7.12
CA LYS A 207 17.58 -47.46 7.76
C LYS A 207 17.81 -48.26 9.06
N GLY A 208 16.85 -49.09 9.46
CA GLY A 208 16.92 -49.87 10.71
C GLY A 208 16.66 -49.04 11.97
N HIS A 209 15.95 -47.91 11.85
CA HIS A 209 15.64 -47.02 12.99
C HIS A 209 14.22 -47.18 13.53
N ASP A 210 13.57 -48.31 13.27
CA ASP A 210 12.20 -48.60 13.73
C ASP A 210 12.01 -48.35 15.23
N GLN A 211 12.95 -48.83 16.06
CA GLN A 211 12.92 -48.68 17.52
C GLN A 211 13.24 -47.26 18.03
N ARG A 212 13.63 -46.34 17.14
CA ARG A 212 13.88 -44.93 17.48
C ARG A 212 12.69 -44.04 17.12
N LEU A 213 11.71 -44.53 16.36
CA LEU A 213 10.52 -43.78 15.98
C LEU A 213 9.62 -43.57 17.20
N ALA A 214 9.34 -42.31 17.52
CA ALA A 214 8.33 -41.98 18.52
C ALA A 214 6.93 -42.26 17.98
N LYS A 215 6.05 -42.76 18.86
CA LYS A 215 4.61 -42.82 18.56
C LYS A 215 3.99 -41.44 18.77
N GLY A 216 3.05 -41.07 17.91
CA GLY A 216 2.30 -39.83 18.05
C GLY A 216 1.27 -39.95 19.16
N HIS A 217 1.06 -38.88 19.95
CA HIS A 217 0.10 -38.90 21.05
C HIS A 217 -0.92 -37.77 20.97
N VAL A 218 -2.19 -38.13 21.16
CA VAL A 218 -3.30 -37.18 21.27
C VAL A 218 -3.97 -37.36 22.62
N TRP A 219 -4.20 -36.26 23.34
CA TRP A 219 -4.88 -36.30 24.63
C TRP A 219 -6.39 -36.39 24.43
N ASP A 220 -6.99 -37.50 24.85
CA ASP A 220 -8.44 -37.64 24.92
C ASP A 220 -8.96 -37.05 26.25
N LYS A 221 -9.75 -35.98 26.12
CA LYS A 221 -10.36 -35.30 27.27
C LYS A 221 -11.43 -36.16 27.96
N LYS A 222 -12.08 -37.08 27.26
CA LYS A 222 -13.17 -37.90 27.82
C LYS A 222 -12.61 -39.03 28.68
N SER A 223 -11.64 -39.78 28.17
CA SER A 223 -10.97 -40.84 28.94
C SER A 223 -9.87 -40.31 29.86
N THR A 224 -9.52 -39.02 29.77
CA THR A 224 -8.40 -38.40 30.50
C THR A 224 -7.09 -39.17 30.32
N SER A 225 -6.86 -39.68 29.11
CA SER A 225 -5.73 -40.52 28.75
C SER A 225 -5.15 -40.11 27.40
N TYR A 226 -3.95 -40.58 27.07
CA TYR A 226 -3.39 -40.41 25.74
C TYR A 226 -3.81 -41.58 24.86
N ARG A 227 -4.15 -41.27 23.61
CA ARG A 227 -4.21 -42.23 22.52
C ARG A 227 -2.88 -42.16 21.76
N GLU A 228 -2.17 -43.28 21.70
CA GLU A 228 -0.97 -43.41 20.88
C GLU A 228 -1.27 -44.04 19.51
N PHE A 229 -0.45 -43.71 18.52
CA PHE A 229 -0.50 -44.28 17.17
C PHE A 229 0.85 -44.15 16.47
N ASP A 230 1.09 -45.01 15.49
CA ASP A 230 2.29 -44.95 14.68
C ASP A 230 2.23 -43.79 13.68
N ALA A 231 3.37 -43.15 13.42
CA ALA A 231 3.49 -42.24 12.29
C ALA A 231 3.26 -43.02 10.98
N VAL A 232 2.49 -42.42 10.08
CA VAL A 232 2.11 -43.03 8.81
C VAL A 232 2.76 -42.29 7.64
N ASN A 233 2.98 -43.00 6.54
CA ASN A 233 3.44 -42.35 5.31
C ASN A 233 2.38 -41.36 4.82
N CYS A 234 2.84 -40.20 4.37
CA CYS A 234 2.04 -39.14 3.74
C CYS A 234 2.80 -38.64 2.50
N PRO A 235 2.80 -39.42 1.39
CA PRO A 235 3.41 -39.01 0.12
C PRO A 235 2.76 -37.74 -0.46
N GLU A 236 1.46 -37.54 -0.28
CA GLU A 236 0.73 -36.35 -0.72
C GLU A 236 1.16 -35.06 -0.01
N GLY A 237 1.70 -35.18 1.21
CA GLY A 237 2.22 -34.08 2.01
C GLY A 237 3.74 -33.91 1.96
N GLN A 238 4.45 -34.66 1.12
CA GLN A 238 5.91 -34.60 1.08
C GLN A 238 6.42 -33.18 0.77
N GLY A 239 7.52 -32.78 1.39
CA GLY A 239 8.11 -31.46 1.21
C GLY A 239 7.40 -30.35 2.00
N ALA A 240 6.08 -30.42 2.13
CA ALA A 240 5.33 -29.64 3.10
C ALA A 240 5.50 -30.18 4.52
N GLY A 241 5.69 -31.50 4.66
CA GLY A 241 5.91 -32.24 5.90
C GLY A 241 6.65 -33.56 5.64
N SER A 242 6.45 -34.52 6.55
CA SER A 242 6.86 -35.93 6.39
C SER A 242 8.36 -36.20 6.43
N VAL A 243 9.21 -35.24 6.82
CA VAL A 243 10.60 -35.57 7.20
C VAL A 243 10.61 -36.10 8.63
N ILE A 244 11.29 -37.23 8.81
CA ILE A 244 11.58 -37.82 10.11
C ILE A 244 12.99 -37.42 10.50
N SER A 245 13.17 -36.84 11.69
CA SER A 245 14.49 -36.41 12.17
C SER A 245 14.61 -36.49 13.68
N SER A 246 15.85 -36.47 14.17
CA SER A 246 16.16 -36.24 15.58
C SER A 246 16.62 -34.80 15.81
N ALA A 247 16.65 -34.36 17.06
CA ALA A 247 17.21 -33.05 17.41
C ALA A 247 18.72 -32.99 17.10
N ASN A 248 19.44 -34.11 17.32
CA ASN A 248 20.86 -34.23 17.02
C ASN A 248 21.20 -34.16 15.53
N ASP A 249 20.33 -34.65 14.65
CA ASP A 249 20.54 -34.51 13.22
C ASP A 249 20.13 -33.12 12.73
N PHE A 250 18.97 -32.61 13.16
CA PHE A 250 18.48 -31.32 12.67
C PHE A 250 19.33 -30.12 13.13
N ILE A 251 19.97 -30.20 14.31
CA ILE A 251 20.87 -29.13 14.76
C ILE A 251 22.12 -29.00 13.87
N LYS A 252 22.52 -30.07 13.15
CA LYS A 252 23.62 -30.01 12.17
C LYS A 252 23.25 -29.15 10.97
N PHE A 253 22.00 -29.26 10.50
CA PHE A 253 21.46 -28.37 9.46
C PHE A 253 21.40 -26.92 9.91
N LEU A 254 20.96 -26.64 11.14
CA LEU A 254 20.97 -25.28 11.68
C LEU A 254 22.40 -24.73 11.83
N LYS A 255 23.35 -25.56 12.28
CA LYS A 255 24.76 -25.15 12.34
C LYS A 255 25.28 -24.80 10.94
N ALA A 256 25.00 -25.62 9.93
CA ALA A 256 25.43 -25.34 8.55
C ALA A 256 24.82 -24.04 8.00
N LEU A 257 23.55 -23.74 8.30
CA LEU A 257 22.94 -22.44 7.98
C LEU A 257 23.60 -21.27 8.71
N ILE A 258 24.02 -21.45 9.96
CA ILE A 258 24.67 -20.40 10.77
C ILE A 258 26.10 -20.12 10.30
N ASP A 259 26.85 -21.16 9.97
CA ASP A 259 28.27 -21.07 9.63
C ASP A 259 28.54 -21.04 8.13
N HIS A 260 27.51 -21.23 7.30
CA HIS A 260 27.58 -21.31 5.84
C HIS A 260 28.51 -22.45 5.40
N ASP A 261 28.39 -23.59 6.10
CA ASP A 261 29.16 -24.80 5.82
C ASP A 261 28.49 -25.58 4.67
N GLU A 262 29.29 -26.19 3.79
CA GLU A 262 28.80 -27.05 2.71
C GLU A 262 27.78 -28.08 3.23
N PRO A 263 26.63 -28.28 2.55
CA PRO A 263 26.30 -27.80 1.22
C PRO A 263 25.65 -26.40 1.19
N ILE A 264 25.57 -25.70 2.31
CA ILE A 264 24.98 -24.36 2.39
C ILE A 264 26.03 -23.31 2.00
N SER A 265 26.18 -23.08 0.70
CA SER A 265 26.97 -21.95 0.20
C SER A 265 26.32 -20.61 0.58
N GLU A 266 27.04 -19.51 0.35
CA GLU A 266 26.46 -18.16 0.50
C GLU A 266 25.23 -17.96 -0.39
N ASP A 267 25.25 -18.42 -1.64
CA ASP A 267 24.11 -18.26 -2.56
C ASP A 267 22.90 -19.09 -2.11
N VAL A 268 23.13 -20.30 -1.59
CA VAL A 268 22.09 -21.13 -0.98
C VAL A 268 21.51 -20.44 0.25
N TYR A 269 22.37 -19.92 1.13
CA TYR A 269 21.96 -19.21 2.34
C TYR A 269 21.12 -17.96 2.01
N GLN A 270 21.58 -17.12 1.08
CA GLN A 270 20.87 -15.91 0.64
C GLN A 270 19.54 -16.27 -0.03
N GLY A 271 19.53 -17.31 -0.88
CA GLY A 271 18.32 -17.86 -1.46
C GLY A 271 17.30 -18.29 -0.41
N MET A 272 17.76 -18.88 0.70
CA MET A 272 16.90 -19.34 1.78
C MET A 272 16.40 -18.23 2.71
N THR A 273 17.24 -17.26 3.03
CA THR A 273 16.97 -16.23 4.05
C THR A 273 16.34 -14.95 3.49
N ARG A 274 16.33 -14.76 2.17
CA ARG A 274 15.67 -13.63 1.51
C ARG A 274 14.18 -13.54 1.90
N PRO A 275 13.71 -12.39 2.42
CA PRO A 275 12.28 -12.14 2.66
C PRO A 275 11.48 -12.15 1.35
N ARG A 276 10.36 -12.88 1.29
CA ARG A 276 9.51 -13.03 0.08
C ARG A 276 8.10 -12.50 0.25
N SER A 277 7.56 -12.60 1.46
CA SER A 277 6.19 -12.19 1.78
C SER A 277 6.08 -11.65 3.19
N GLU A 278 5.02 -10.90 3.47
CA GLU A 278 4.74 -10.38 4.80
C GLU A 278 3.43 -10.94 5.34
N ARG A 279 3.44 -11.34 6.61
CA ARG A 279 2.23 -11.70 7.35
C ARG A 279 2.16 -10.98 8.69
N GLY A 280 0.93 -10.66 9.11
CA GLY A 280 0.70 -10.02 10.40
C GLY A 280 1.06 -10.94 11.58
N ALA A 281 1.68 -10.37 12.61
CA ALA A 281 1.88 -11.05 13.88
C ALA A 281 0.53 -11.29 14.59
N ASN A 282 0.38 -12.40 15.31
CA ASN A 282 -0.79 -12.62 16.16
C ASN A 282 -0.62 -11.96 17.55
N HIS A 283 -1.67 -11.99 18.38
CA HIS A 283 -1.65 -11.37 19.71
C HIS A 283 -0.53 -11.86 20.63
N ARG A 284 -0.19 -13.15 20.58
CA ARG A 284 0.88 -13.72 21.42
C ARG A 284 2.25 -13.29 20.94
N GLN A 285 2.44 -13.20 19.63
CA GLN A 285 3.66 -12.71 19.00
C GLN A 285 3.86 -11.21 19.30
N ARG A 286 2.82 -10.38 19.18
CA ARG A 286 2.89 -8.96 19.60
C ARG A 286 3.22 -8.79 21.08
N LYS A 287 2.62 -9.60 21.96
CA LYS A 287 3.00 -9.63 23.38
C LYS A 287 4.46 -10.04 23.62
N ALA A 288 5.07 -10.74 22.67
CA ALA A 288 6.47 -11.13 22.70
C ALA A 288 7.42 -10.06 22.14
N GLY A 289 6.93 -8.90 21.74
CA GLY A 289 7.71 -7.85 21.08
C GLY A 289 7.91 -8.08 19.57
N ILE A 290 7.14 -8.98 18.96
CA ILE A 290 7.21 -9.27 17.53
C ILE A 290 6.06 -8.54 16.82
N ASP A 291 6.41 -7.47 16.10
CA ASP A 291 5.42 -6.60 15.44
C ASP A 291 5.14 -7.01 13.97
N ARG A 292 6.16 -7.47 13.24
CA ARG A 292 6.09 -7.88 11.84
C ARG A 292 6.79 -9.22 11.64
N ILE A 293 6.27 -10.04 10.71
CA ILE A 293 6.85 -11.33 10.35
C ILE A 293 6.90 -11.39 8.83
N PHE A 294 8.08 -11.61 8.28
CA PHE A 294 8.25 -11.96 6.88
C PHE A 294 8.32 -13.48 6.74
N TYR A 295 7.94 -14.03 5.59
CA TYR A 295 8.26 -15.41 5.24
C TYR A 295 9.42 -15.39 4.24
N ALA A 296 10.50 -16.06 4.60
CA ALA A 296 11.61 -16.40 3.72
C ALA A 296 11.35 -17.77 3.07
N ALA A 297 12.35 -18.45 2.51
CA ALA A 297 12.12 -19.78 1.94
C ALA A 297 11.96 -20.83 3.05
N GLY A 298 10.70 -21.22 3.33
CA GLY A 298 10.36 -22.26 4.29
C GLY A 298 10.49 -21.86 5.76
N MET A 299 10.63 -20.57 6.06
CA MET A 299 10.92 -20.03 7.39
C MET A 299 10.25 -18.67 7.62
N ASP A 300 9.76 -18.43 8.84
CA ASP A 300 9.45 -17.09 9.32
C ASP A 300 10.76 -16.34 9.62
N LEU A 301 10.79 -15.05 9.30
CA LEU A 301 11.79 -14.06 9.66
C LEU A 301 11.14 -12.96 10.50
N TYR A 302 11.69 -12.70 11.68
CA TYR A 302 11.22 -11.64 12.56
C TYR A 302 12.34 -11.11 13.45
N TRP A 303 12.10 -9.98 14.11
CA TRP A 303 13.02 -9.42 15.09
C TRP A 303 12.48 -9.60 16.50
N GLN A 304 13.36 -10.04 17.40
CA GLN A 304 13.08 -10.11 18.84
C GLN A 304 14.28 -9.58 19.61
N ASN A 305 14.07 -8.57 20.45
CA ASN A 305 15.15 -7.86 21.16
C ASN A 305 16.26 -7.37 20.20
N GLU A 306 15.85 -6.78 19.07
CA GLU A 306 16.75 -6.28 18.01
C GLU A 306 17.58 -7.35 17.29
N GLN A 307 17.40 -8.64 17.63
CA GLN A 307 18.06 -9.75 16.95
C GLN A 307 17.20 -10.26 15.81
N GLU A 308 17.82 -10.49 14.65
CA GLU A 308 17.21 -11.18 13.52
C GLU A 308 17.04 -12.67 13.85
N VAL A 309 15.80 -13.17 13.77
CA VAL A 309 15.45 -14.55 14.10
C VAL A 309 14.77 -15.21 12.92
N PHE A 310 15.39 -16.28 12.43
CA PHE A 310 14.79 -17.19 11.48
C PHE A 310 14.24 -18.41 12.21
N GLY A 311 13.11 -18.96 11.77
CA GLY A 311 12.61 -20.21 12.33
C GLY A 311 11.31 -20.69 11.70
N HIS A 312 10.92 -21.93 12.01
CA HIS A 312 9.62 -22.46 11.61
C HIS A 312 9.10 -23.43 12.68
N SER A 313 7.78 -23.54 12.80
CA SER A 313 7.11 -24.58 13.61
C SER A 313 6.47 -25.64 12.72
N GLY A 314 6.56 -26.90 13.12
CA GLY A 314 5.79 -28.01 12.55
C GLY A 314 4.73 -28.49 13.53
N ASP A 315 3.53 -28.78 13.01
CA ASP A 315 2.47 -29.45 13.75
C ASP A 315 1.76 -30.41 12.79
N ILE A 316 1.66 -31.66 13.21
CA ILE A 316 0.81 -32.69 12.59
C ILE A 316 0.19 -33.46 13.75
N THR A 317 -0.94 -34.12 13.51
CA THR A 317 -1.61 -34.86 14.59
C THR A 317 -0.63 -35.79 15.30
N GLY A 318 -0.45 -35.59 16.61
CA GLY A 318 0.44 -36.40 17.44
C GLY A 318 1.91 -35.99 17.46
N PHE A 319 2.34 -34.97 16.72
CA PHE A 319 3.73 -34.50 16.72
C PHE A 319 3.84 -32.98 16.67
N GLY A 320 4.91 -32.44 17.23
CA GLY A 320 5.21 -31.02 17.16
C GLY A 320 6.70 -30.76 17.12
N SER A 321 7.12 -29.77 16.33
CA SER A 321 8.51 -29.38 16.18
C SER A 321 8.63 -27.87 16.06
N ARG A 322 9.77 -27.32 16.49
CA ARG A 322 10.07 -25.91 16.27
C ARG A 322 11.57 -25.73 16.24
N PHE A 323 12.06 -24.84 15.38
CA PHE A 323 13.45 -24.40 15.43
C PHE A 323 13.56 -22.88 15.29
N VAL A 324 14.69 -22.34 15.74
CA VAL A 324 15.14 -20.97 15.49
C VAL A 324 16.65 -20.94 15.27
N PHE A 325 17.14 -19.97 14.50
CA PHE A 325 18.55 -19.60 14.48
C PHE A 325 18.74 -18.09 14.33
N LEU A 326 19.84 -17.60 14.90
CA LEU A 326 20.29 -16.22 14.93
C LEU A 326 21.72 -16.20 14.36
N PRO A 327 21.89 -15.90 13.06
CA PRO A 327 23.19 -15.96 12.38
C PRO A 327 24.25 -15.11 13.07
N GLU A 328 23.93 -13.85 13.39
CA GLU A 328 24.85 -12.90 14.01
C GLU A 328 25.38 -13.37 15.37
N LEU A 329 24.54 -14.08 16.14
CA LEU A 329 24.90 -14.59 17.45
C LEU A 329 25.48 -16.01 17.40
N LYS A 330 25.63 -16.59 16.21
CA LYS A 330 26.00 -17.99 16.00
C LYS A 330 25.20 -18.96 16.87
N PHE A 331 23.90 -18.71 17.01
CA PHE A 331 23.02 -19.48 17.89
C PHE A 331 21.93 -20.19 17.10
N GLY A 332 21.63 -21.43 17.45
CA GLY A 332 20.52 -22.20 16.90
C GLY A 332 19.90 -23.12 17.95
N ALA A 333 18.61 -23.37 17.83
CA ALA A 333 17.90 -24.27 18.73
C ALA A 333 16.76 -25.01 18.01
N VAL A 334 16.56 -26.28 18.37
CA VAL A 334 15.47 -27.12 17.88
C VAL A 334 14.83 -27.91 19.02
N VAL A 335 13.50 -27.99 19.00
CA VAL A 335 12.71 -28.83 19.91
C VAL A 335 11.77 -29.68 19.06
N MET A 336 11.71 -30.97 19.33
CA MET A 336 10.83 -31.93 18.67
C MET A 336 10.14 -32.81 19.71
N GLY A 337 8.93 -33.26 19.46
CA GLY A 337 8.17 -34.02 20.46
C GLY A 337 6.94 -34.69 19.86
N ASN A 338 6.39 -35.63 20.63
CA ASN A 338 5.32 -36.52 20.19
C ASN A 338 3.93 -36.08 20.67
N SER A 339 3.69 -34.77 20.66
CA SER A 339 2.33 -34.18 20.68
C SER A 339 2.37 -32.74 20.18
N SER A 340 1.24 -32.20 19.71
CA SER A 340 1.11 -30.77 19.34
C SER A 340 1.44 -29.80 20.49
N GLY A 341 1.35 -30.27 21.75
CA GLY A 341 1.74 -29.50 22.93
C GLY A 341 3.21 -29.07 22.93
N THR A 342 4.06 -29.79 22.20
CA THR A 342 5.50 -29.53 22.05
C THR A 342 5.78 -28.11 21.57
N ASN A 343 4.99 -27.60 20.62
CA ASN A 343 5.14 -26.24 20.09
C ASN A 343 5.02 -25.16 21.17
N SER A 344 4.18 -25.39 22.19
CA SER A 344 4.00 -24.47 23.31
C SER A 344 5.17 -24.52 24.29
N VAL A 345 5.78 -25.69 24.47
CA VAL A 345 7.03 -25.86 25.24
C VAL A 345 8.17 -25.15 24.51
N ALA A 346 8.37 -25.45 23.23
CA ALA A 346 9.43 -24.88 22.40
C ALA A 346 9.37 -23.34 22.34
N ALA A 347 8.18 -22.77 22.16
CA ALA A 347 8.00 -21.32 22.10
C ALA A 347 8.38 -20.60 23.42
N GLN A 348 8.23 -21.28 24.57
CA GLN A 348 8.67 -20.74 25.86
C GLN A 348 10.19 -20.85 25.99
N LEU A 349 10.75 -22.02 25.71
CA LEU A 349 12.20 -22.24 25.81
C LEU A 349 13.00 -21.34 24.85
N PHE A 350 12.54 -21.15 23.62
CA PHE A 350 13.23 -20.30 22.65
C PHE A 350 13.24 -18.83 23.05
N ARG A 351 12.17 -18.34 23.67
CA ARG A 351 12.18 -16.99 24.24
C ARG A 351 13.25 -16.86 25.31
N GLU A 352 13.33 -17.83 26.22
CA GLU A 352 14.32 -17.85 27.30
C GLU A 352 15.75 -17.93 26.74
N PHE A 353 15.98 -18.77 25.72
CA PHE A 353 17.28 -18.87 25.05
C PHE A 353 17.67 -17.60 24.31
N ILE A 354 16.77 -17.01 23.53
CA ILE A 354 17.03 -15.75 22.80
C ILE A 354 17.33 -14.62 23.79
N GLU A 355 16.56 -14.52 24.87
CA GLU A 355 16.81 -13.54 25.93
C GLU A 355 18.19 -13.74 26.59
N GLU A 356 18.60 -14.99 26.85
CA GLU A 356 19.87 -15.30 27.48
C GLU A 356 21.07 -15.01 26.56
N VAL A 357 20.99 -15.45 25.30
CA VAL A 357 22.07 -15.24 24.32
C VAL A 357 22.24 -13.75 24.01
N ALA A 358 21.14 -13.00 23.84
CA ALA A 358 21.20 -11.55 23.65
C ALA A 358 21.86 -10.83 24.85
N LYS A 359 21.57 -11.22 26.09
CA LYS A 359 22.22 -10.66 27.30
C LYS A 359 23.73 -10.94 27.33
N SER A 360 24.14 -12.16 27.01
CA SER A 360 25.56 -12.56 27.06
C SER A 360 26.43 -11.80 26.05
N ASN A 361 25.84 -11.35 24.93
CA ASN A 361 26.53 -10.55 23.91
C ASN A 361 26.67 -9.07 24.33
N LEU A 362 25.71 -8.55 25.09
CA LEU A 362 25.77 -7.19 25.67
C LEU A 362 26.89 -7.04 26.72
N GLU A 363 27.34 -8.13 27.35
CA GLU A 363 28.46 -8.11 28.32
C GLU A 363 29.86 -8.09 27.67
N HIS A 364 29.98 -8.42 26.37
CA HIS A 364 31.25 -8.39 25.62
C HIS A 364 31.44 -7.13 24.77
N GLN A 365 30.46 -6.21 24.76
CA GLN A 365 30.59 -4.88 24.18
C GLN A 365 30.84 -3.84 25.30
N PRO A 366 31.78 -2.87 25.16
CA PRO A 366 31.92 -1.81 26.15
C PRO A 366 30.63 -0.98 26.19
N LEU A 367 30.02 -0.94 27.38
CA LEU A 367 28.73 -0.32 27.71
C LEU A 367 28.40 0.98 26.97
N SER A 368 27.26 0.98 26.28
CA SER A 368 26.28 2.07 26.38
C SER A 368 24.91 1.48 26.72
N MET A 369 24.33 2.04 27.79
CA MET A 369 22.97 1.86 28.32
C MET A 369 22.70 0.79 29.41
N ARG A 370 22.25 1.34 30.55
CA ARG A 370 21.40 0.78 31.63
C ARG A 370 20.28 1.83 31.89
N PRO A 371 19.25 1.58 32.71
CA PRO A 371 18.56 0.34 33.08
C PRO A 371 17.04 0.38 32.77
N LEU A 372 16.42 -0.80 32.71
CA LEU A 372 14.96 -0.99 32.62
C LEU A 372 14.26 -0.61 33.94
N GLU A 373 13.36 0.37 33.90
CA GLU A 373 12.37 0.59 34.97
C GLU A 373 11.20 -0.39 34.83
N VAL A 374 11.06 -1.25 35.83
CA VAL A 374 9.91 -2.12 36.06
C VAL A 374 8.71 -1.25 36.47
N ARG A 375 7.58 -1.35 35.76
CA ARG A 375 6.31 -0.76 36.20
C ARG A 375 5.18 -1.79 36.22
N GLU A 376 4.48 -1.78 37.35
CA GLU A 376 3.55 -2.80 37.87
C GLU A 376 2.32 -3.08 36.99
N LYS A 377 1.86 -4.34 37.05
CA LYS A 377 0.62 -4.84 36.42
C LYS A 377 -0.63 -4.32 37.14
N PRO A 378 -1.67 -3.87 36.41
CA PRO A 378 -3.03 -3.88 36.93
C PRO A 378 -3.58 -5.32 36.90
N LYS A 379 -4.18 -5.75 38.01
CA LYS A 379 -4.94 -7.01 38.12
C LYS A 379 -6.20 -6.94 37.25
N SER A 380 -6.46 -7.96 36.44
CA SER A 380 -7.81 -8.47 36.22
C SER A 380 -7.83 -9.93 35.78
N ASP A 381 -8.67 -10.65 36.53
CA ASP A 381 -9.21 -12.00 36.51
C ASP A 381 -8.86 -13.01 35.41
N SER A 382 -8.44 -14.16 35.94
CA SER A 382 -8.30 -15.47 35.30
C SER A 382 -9.60 -16.00 34.71
N GLN A 383 -9.57 -16.49 33.46
CA GLN A 383 -10.11 -17.81 33.10
C GLN A 383 -9.26 -18.49 32.01
N ASN A 384 -8.80 -19.70 32.32
CA ASN A 384 -8.01 -20.62 31.48
C ASN A 384 -8.86 -21.21 30.35
N HIS A 385 -8.30 -21.36 29.13
CA HIS A 385 -8.53 -22.55 28.27
C HIS A 385 -7.38 -22.75 27.24
N PRO A 386 -7.09 -23.99 26.83
CA PRO A 386 -5.79 -24.45 26.32
C PRO A 386 -5.67 -24.42 24.80
N CYS A 387 -4.42 -24.32 24.33
CA CYS A 387 -4.03 -24.44 22.92
C CYS A 387 -4.04 -25.87 22.41
N GLY A 388 -4.65 -26.06 21.24
CA GLY A 388 -4.42 -27.14 20.29
C GLY A 388 -4.72 -26.56 18.90
N VAL A 389 -3.96 -26.96 17.89
CA VAL A 389 -4.11 -26.49 16.52
C VAL A 389 -5.52 -26.82 16.03
N ALA A 390 -6.32 -25.78 15.85
CA ALA A 390 -7.52 -25.81 15.03
C ALA A 390 -7.21 -24.95 13.81
N LYS A 391 -7.69 -25.36 12.63
CA LYS A 391 -7.71 -24.58 11.38
C LYS A 391 -7.88 -23.11 11.74
N THR A 392 -6.99 -22.24 11.28
CA THR A 392 -7.02 -20.82 11.58
C THR A 392 -8.41 -20.27 11.25
N ASN A 393 -9.21 -20.00 12.29
CA ASN A 393 -10.54 -19.43 12.13
C ASN A 393 -10.41 -18.09 11.40
N GLY A 394 -10.89 -18.05 10.15
CA GLY A 394 -11.48 -16.82 9.61
C GLY A 394 -12.51 -16.30 10.62
N GLY A 395 -12.53 -14.98 10.81
CA GLY A 395 -13.29 -14.34 11.89
C GLY A 395 -14.74 -14.81 11.93
N LYS A 396 -15.10 -15.58 12.97
CA LYS A 396 -16.50 -15.83 13.31
C LYS A 396 -17.12 -14.51 13.74
N GLY A 397 -17.97 -13.95 12.89
CA GLY A 397 -18.95 -12.96 13.31
C GLY A 397 -19.72 -13.52 14.50
N LYS A 398 -19.61 -12.86 15.65
CA LYS A 398 -20.60 -13.02 16.71
C LYS A 398 -21.86 -12.33 16.19
N ASP A 399 -22.74 -13.08 15.55
CA ASP A 399 -24.14 -12.68 15.46
C ASP A 399 -24.67 -12.58 16.88
N GLN A 400 -24.75 -11.34 17.35
CA GLN A 400 -25.54 -10.99 18.51
C GLN A 400 -26.96 -11.50 18.25
N LYS A 401 -27.53 -12.19 19.24
CA LYS A 401 -28.98 -12.34 19.37
C LYS A 401 -29.59 -10.94 19.33
N THR A 402 -30.07 -10.51 18.17
CA THR A 402 -31.01 -9.41 18.06
C THR A 402 -32.39 -10.02 17.89
N ASP A 403 -33.25 -9.73 18.87
CA ASP A 403 -34.65 -10.11 18.89
C ASP A 403 -35.34 -9.75 17.58
N ALA A 404 -35.96 -10.74 16.95
CA ALA A 404 -36.76 -10.55 15.75
C ALA A 404 -38.02 -9.72 16.09
N PRO A 405 -38.38 -8.69 15.30
CA PRO A 405 -39.68 -8.06 15.39
C PRO A 405 -40.73 -9.02 14.84
N THR A 406 -41.77 -9.27 15.61
CA THR A 406 -43.03 -9.87 15.16
C THR A 406 -43.63 -9.03 14.03
N MET A 407 -43.59 -9.53 12.80
CA MET A 407 -44.42 -9.08 11.69
C MET A 407 -45.41 -10.18 11.34
N SER A 408 -46.65 -9.94 11.72
CA SER A 408 -47.81 -10.76 11.41
C SER A 408 -48.18 -10.65 9.93
N GLY A 409 -48.18 -11.81 9.26
CA GLY A 409 -49.09 -12.16 8.16
C GLY A 409 -48.79 -11.60 6.78
N VAL A 410 -48.19 -12.42 5.90
CA VAL A 410 -48.68 -12.73 4.55
C VAL A 410 -48.11 -14.09 4.10
N ASN A 411 -49.01 -15.03 3.78
CA ASN A 411 -48.92 -16.26 2.97
C ASN A 411 -47.82 -17.31 3.22
N ALA A 412 -48.25 -18.40 3.87
CA ALA A 412 -47.67 -19.72 3.75
C ALA A 412 -47.64 -20.18 2.28
N THR A 413 -46.45 -20.53 1.79
CA THR A 413 -46.27 -21.21 0.49
C THR A 413 -45.51 -22.51 0.74
N LEU A 414 -46.18 -23.63 0.45
CA LEU A 414 -45.73 -25.03 0.40
C LEU A 414 -44.40 -25.40 1.09
N GLN A 415 -44.48 -26.05 2.27
CA GLN A 415 -43.42 -26.98 2.70
C GLN A 415 -43.44 -28.20 1.76
N ARG A 416 -42.46 -28.29 0.85
CA ARG A 416 -42.10 -29.57 0.23
C ARG A 416 -41.50 -30.44 1.33
N ASN A 417 -42.18 -31.52 1.74
CA ASN A 417 -41.61 -32.54 2.61
C ASN A 417 -40.72 -33.46 1.77
N ILE A 418 -39.41 -33.20 1.72
CA ILE A 418 -38.45 -34.16 1.14
C ILE A 418 -37.92 -35.10 2.22
N THR A 419 -37.81 -36.39 1.90
CA THR A 419 -37.36 -37.42 2.84
C THR A 419 -35.83 -37.43 2.97
N LEU A 420 -35.29 -38.02 4.04
CA LEU A 420 -33.83 -38.10 4.23
C LEU A 420 -33.14 -38.88 3.09
N GLU A 421 -33.84 -39.85 2.48
CA GLU A 421 -33.34 -40.64 1.36
C GLU A 421 -33.02 -39.76 0.14
N ALA A 422 -33.73 -38.64 -0.04
CA ALA A 422 -33.50 -37.70 -1.15
C ALA A 422 -32.08 -37.08 -1.13
N TYR A 423 -31.44 -37.04 0.04
CA TYR A 423 -30.09 -36.50 0.25
C TYR A 423 -28.99 -37.55 0.11
N THR A 424 -29.33 -38.85 0.17
CA THR A 424 -28.33 -39.93 0.11
C THR A 424 -27.76 -40.10 -1.31
N GLY A 425 -26.51 -40.53 -1.41
CA GLY A 425 -25.82 -40.82 -2.67
C GLY A 425 -24.41 -40.26 -2.75
N ASP A 426 -23.80 -40.42 -3.91
CA ASP A 426 -22.45 -39.95 -4.24
C ASP A 426 -22.49 -38.55 -4.85
N TYR A 427 -21.72 -37.63 -4.27
CA TYR A 427 -21.57 -36.26 -4.71
C TYR A 427 -20.13 -36.01 -5.17
N TRP A 428 -19.95 -35.54 -6.40
CA TRP A 428 -18.65 -35.40 -7.03
C TRP A 428 -18.25 -33.95 -7.24
N ASN A 429 -16.99 -33.62 -6.94
CA ASN A 429 -16.34 -32.37 -7.29
C ASN A 429 -14.99 -32.69 -7.98
N PRO A 430 -14.57 -31.97 -9.03
CA PRO A 430 -13.33 -32.27 -9.74
C PRO A 430 -12.06 -32.13 -8.88
N GLY A 431 -12.03 -31.21 -7.93
CA GLY A 431 -10.89 -30.99 -7.03
C GLY A 431 -10.95 -31.81 -5.75
N TYR A 432 -12.14 -31.97 -5.17
CA TYR A 432 -12.37 -32.64 -3.87
C TYR A 432 -12.83 -34.09 -3.99
N ARG A 433 -13.04 -34.57 -5.23
CA ARG A 433 -13.51 -35.92 -5.60
C ARG A 433 -14.82 -36.30 -4.88
N ASN A 434 -15.04 -37.59 -4.62
CA ASN A 434 -16.32 -38.09 -4.13
C ASN A 434 -16.57 -37.71 -2.67
N MET A 435 -17.83 -37.43 -2.36
CA MET A 435 -18.36 -37.26 -1.02
C MET A 435 -19.67 -38.03 -0.91
N LYS A 436 -19.68 -39.09 -0.11
CA LYS A 436 -20.85 -39.96 0.03
C LYS A 436 -21.71 -39.55 1.22
N VAL A 437 -23.00 -39.30 0.98
CA VAL A 437 -23.98 -39.02 2.03
C VAL A 437 -24.82 -40.28 2.28
N GLU A 438 -24.87 -40.72 3.54
CA GLU A 438 -25.60 -41.91 4.00
C GLU A 438 -26.56 -41.54 5.15
N ILE A 439 -27.55 -42.40 5.41
CA ILE A 439 -28.36 -42.30 6.64
C ILE A 439 -27.73 -43.19 7.71
N ARG A 440 -27.36 -42.61 8.84
CA ARG A 440 -26.91 -43.32 10.05
C ARG A 440 -27.61 -42.71 11.27
N ASP A 441 -28.10 -43.55 12.18
CA ASP A 441 -28.82 -43.13 13.40
C ASP A 441 -29.98 -42.14 13.13
N ASN A 442 -30.74 -42.35 12.05
CA ASN A 442 -31.84 -41.48 11.62
C ASN A 442 -31.43 -40.03 11.26
N GLY A 443 -30.18 -39.82 10.85
CA GLY A 443 -29.66 -38.54 10.34
C GLY A 443 -28.68 -38.72 9.18
N LEU A 444 -28.35 -37.62 8.50
CA LEU A 444 -27.41 -37.63 7.37
C LEU A 444 -25.95 -37.64 7.86
N PHE A 445 -25.13 -38.48 7.25
CA PHE A 445 -23.76 -38.75 7.65
C PHE A 445 -22.83 -38.79 6.43
N ILE A 446 -21.63 -38.24 6.60
CA ILE A 446 -20.53 -38.28 5.62
C ILE A 446 -19.32 -38.95 6.27
N ASP A 447 -18.76 -39.95 5.59
CA ASP A 447 -17.47 -40.55 5.93
C ASP A 447 -16.42 -40.09 4.90
N ALA A 448 -15.45 -39.30 5.35
CA ALA A 448 -14.38 -38.72 4.53
C ALA A 448 -12.99 -39.04 5.13
N LYS A 449 -12.86 -40.22 5.76
CA LYS A 449 -11.60 -40.66 6.39
C LYS A 449 -10.53 -41.10 5.38
N ASP A 450 -10.90 -41.28 4.12
CA ASP A 450 -9.99 -41.54 3.00
C ASP A 450 -9.10 -40.34 2.67
N ARG A 451 -9.51 -39.12 3.02
CA ARG A 451 -8.70 -37.90 2.89
C ARG A 451 -7.46 -37.93 3.79
N SER A 452 -6.41 -37.17 3.43
CA SER A 452 -5.17 -37.03 4.20
C SER A 452 -5.47 -36.60 5.64
N MET A 453 -6.17 -35.47 5.78
CA MET A 453 -6.75 -34.97 7.03
C MET A 453 -8.19 -35.49 7.22
N GLY A 454 -8.35 -36.81 7.22
CA GLY A 454 -9.65 -37.48 7.20
C GLY A 454 -10.62 -37.02 8.30
N PHE A 455 -11.91 -36.97 7.99
CA PHE A 455 -12.97 -36.56 8.91
C PHE A 455 -14.28 -37.33 8.72
N THR A 456 -15.20 -37.16 9.66
CA THR A 456 -16.60 -37.57 9.54
C THR A 456 -17.51 -36.38 9.82
N ALA A 457 -18.68 -36.30 9.19
CA ALA A 457 -19.62 -35.20 9.42
C ALA A 457 -21.04 -35.70 9.65
N ARG A 458 -21.74 -35.14 10.64
CA ARG A 458 -23.19 -35.31 10.84
C ARG A 458 -23.91 -34.03 10.44
N LEU A 459 -24.82 -34.12 9.47
CA LEU A 459 -25.56 -32.95 9.01
C LEU A 459 -26.82 -32.76 9.86
N LYS A 460 -26.90 -31.63 10.55
CA LYS A 460 -28.05 -31.23 11.34
C LYS A 460 -28.84 -30.18 10.57
N HIS A 461 -30.13 -30.46 10.34
CA HIS A 461 -31.02 -29.53 9.64
C HIS A 461 -31.16 -28.21 10.41
N ARG A 462 -31.10 -27.08 9.68
CA ARG A 462 -31.22 -25.74 10.24
C ARG A 462 -32.47 -25.00 9.76
N ARG A 463 -32.68 -24.90 8.45
CA ARG A 463 -33.87 -24.25 7.86
C ARG A 463 -34.19 -24.81 6.46
N ASP A 464 -35.47 -24.69 6.08
CA ASP A 464 -36.00 -24.86 4.71
C ASP A 464 -35.66 -26.17 3.98
N GLN A 465 -35.07 -27.15 4.67
CA GLN A 465 -34.60 -28.43 4.10
C GLN A 465 -33.45 -28.25 3.09
N THR A 466 -32.90 -27.04 2.97
CA THR A 466 -31.76 -26.73 2.09
C THR A 466 -30.51 -26.33 2.86
N VAL A 467 -30.61 -25.96 4.14
CA VAL A 467 -29.45 -25.50 4.94
C VAL A 467 -29.22 -26.41 6.14
N TYR A 468 -27.97 -26.86 6.27
CA TYR A 468 -27.49 -27.79 7.28
C TYR A 468 -26.24 -27.24 7.98
N ASP A 469 -26.12 -27.57 9.25
CA ASP A 469 -24.87 -27.43 10.01
C ASP A 469 -24.17 -28.80 10.01
N ALA A 470 -23.01 -28.90 9.37
CA ALA A 470 -22.19 -30.11 9.34
C ALA A 470 -21.29 -30.15 10.56
N HIS A 471 -21.59 -31.03 11.51
CA HIS A 471 -20.78 -31.30 12.69
C HIS A 471 -19.64 -32.25 12.32
N VAL A 472 -18.48 -31.68 12.05
CA VAL A 472 -17.26 -32.35 11.60
C VAL A 472 -16.41 -32.78 12.79
N ARG A 473 -15.96 -34.04 12.76
CA ARG A 473 -14.97 -34.60 13.67
C ARG A 473 -13.81 -35.17 12.86
N ASP A 474 -12.58 -34.92 13.30
CA ASP A 474 -11.41 -35.52 12.68
C ASP A 474 -11.40 -37.06 12.80
N ALA A 475 -10.49 -37.72 12.08
CA ALA A 475 -10.35 -39.18 12.07
C ALA A 475 -10.00 -39.79 13.44
N PHE A 476 -9.58 -38.98 14.41
CA PHE A 476 -9.28 -39.39 15.78
C PHE A 476 -10.43 -39.08 16.75
N GLU A 477 -11.56 -38.59 16.22
CA GLU A 477 -12.75 -38.14 16.93
C GLU A 477 -12.50 -37.00 17.92
N THR A 478 -11.50 -36.16 17.63
CA THR A 478 -11.23 -34.96 18.43
C THR A 478 -11.90 -33.73 17.81
N GLY A 479 -12.48 -32.88 18.66
CA GLY A 479 -13.20 -31.67 18.22
C GLY A 479 -14.65 -31.91 17.76
N ASP A 480 -15.35 -30.80 17.53
CA ASP A 480 -16.68 -30.69 16.91
C ASP A 480 -16.70 -29.33 16.21
N GLU A 481 -16.20 -29.30 14.97
CA GLU A 481 -16.24 -28.12 14.12
C GLU A 481 -17.58 -28.08 13.39
N VAL A 482 -18.17 -26.91 13.25
CA VAL A 482 -19.44 -26.76 12.54
C VAL A 482 -19.20 -26.01 11.24
N LEU A 483 -19.38 -26.70 10.12
CA LEU A 483 -19.28 -26.13 8.78
C LEU A 483 -20.67 -25.83 8.23
N ARG A 484 -20.80 -24.72 7.48
CA ARG A 484 -22.02 -24.42 6.73
C ARG A 484 -22.16 -25.42 5.59
N THR A 485 -23.36 -25.96 5.40
CA THR A 485 -23.68 -26.87 4.30
C THR A 485 -25.02 -26.50 3.67
N GLU A 486 -25.06 -26.48 2.35
CA GLU A 486 -26.26 -26.14 1.59
C GLU A 486 -26.56 -27.17 0.50
N CYS A 487 -27.85 -27.41 0.27
CA CYS A 487 -28.34 -28.37 -0.71
C CYS A 487 -29.23 -27.65 -1.72
N VAL A 488 -29.00 -27.89 -3.01
CA VAL A 488 -29.88 -27.43 -4.09
C VAL A 488 -30.86 -28.55 -4.42
N ILE A 489 -32.16 -28.24 -4.36
CA ILE A 489 -33.24 -29.19 -4.59
C ILE A 489 -33.98 -28.83 -5.88
N GLU A 490 -34.06 -29.77 -6.81
CA GLU A 490 -34.87 -29.69 -8.01
C GLU A 490 -35.83 -30.87 -8.04
N ASP A 491 -37.13 -30.62 -8.32
CA ASP A 491 -38.19 -31.64 -8.39
C ASP A 491 -38.24 -32.64 -7.21
N GLY A 492 -37.94 -32.16 -6.00
CA GLY A 492 -37.97 -32.97 -4.77
C GLY A 492 -36.75 -33.88 -4.58
N ARG A 493 -35.70 -33.73 -5.39
CA ARG A 493 -34.41 -34.42 -5.26
C ARG A 493 -33.29 -33.41 -5.03
N VAL A 494 -32.32 -33.77 -4.19
CA VAL A 494 -31.09 -32.98 -4.06
C VAL A 494 -30.22 -33.25 -5.28
N ILE A 495 -29.80 -32.19 -5.98
CA ILE A 495 -28.94 -32.30 -7.17
C ILE A 495 -27.50 -31.84 -6.90
N ARG A 496 -27.28 -30.98 -5.89
CA ARG A 496 -25.96 -30.48 -5.50
C ARG A 496 -25.90 -30.25 -3.99
N MET A 497 -24.72 -30.42 -3.41
CA MET A 497 -24.42 -30.13 -2.01
C MET A 497 -23.15 -29.27 -1.93
N GLY A 498 -23.22 -28.11 -1.29
CA GLY A 498 -22.11 -27.20 -1.03
C GLY A 498 -21.67 -27.30 0.43
N MET A 499 -20.36 -27.37 0.67
CA MET A 499 -19.79 -27.39 2.02
C MET A 499 -18.68 -26.33 2.15
N ASP A 500 -18.64 -25.63 3.28
CA ASP A 500 -17.62 -24.62 3.58
C ASP A 500 -16.27 -25.27 3.97
N LEU A 501 -15.65 -25.96 2.99
CA LEU A 501 -14.40 -26.70 3.19
C LEU A 501 -13.14 -25.84 2.99
N GLU A 502 -13.26 -24.66 2.38
CA GLU A 502 -12.17 -23.68 2.22
C GLU A 502 -12.71 -22.24 2.33
N PRO A 503 -12.77 -21.68 3.55
CA PRO A 503 -13.39 -20.38 3.79
C PRO A 503 -12.70 -19.21 3.08
N LEU A 504 -11.41 -19.34 2.72
CA LEU A 504 -10.67 -18.26 2.05
C LEU A 504 -11.16 -18.00 0.62
N VAL A 505 -11.84 -18.96 -0.01
CA VAL A 505 -12.45 -18.81 -1.34
C VAL A 505 -13.70 -17.91 -1.29
N GLY A 506 -14.35 -17.78 -0.13
CA GLY A 506 -15.54 -16.95 0.04
C GLY A 506 -16.86 -17.54 -0.49
N ASP A 507 -16.83 -18.78 -1.00
CA ASP A 507 -18.00 -19.56 -1.44
C ASP A 507 -17.89 -21.02 -0.95
N LEU A 508 -18.99 -21.77 -1.00
CA LEU A 508 -19.04 -23.20 -0.67
C LEU A 508 -18.38 -24.04 -1.76
N ILE A 509 -17.71 -25.12 -1.36
CA ILE A 509 -17.24 -26.15 -2.29
C ILE A 509 -18.43 -27.01 -2.69
N TRP A 510 -18.88 -26.81 -3.93
CA TRP A 510 -20.05 -27.49 -4.48
C TRP A 510 -19.70 -28.85 -5.09
N PHE A 511 -20.43 -29.87 -4.66
CA PHE A 511 -20.41 -31.22 -5.22
C PHE A 511 -21.72 -31.49 -5.95
N SER A 512 -21.62 -32.01 -7.17
CA SER A 512 -22.77 -32.42 -7.98
C SER A 512 -23.14 -33.85 -7.67
N LYS A 513 -24.42 -34.13 -7.43
CA LYS A 513 -24.87 -35.51 -7.22
C LYS A 513 -24.70 -36.29 -8.51
N SER A 514 -23.97 -37.40 -8.46
CA SER A 514 -23.63 -38.19 -9.65
C SER A 514 -24.90 -38.80 -10.26
N LEU A 515 -25.36 -38.24 -11.38
CA LEU A 515 -26.35 -38.86 -12.26
C LEU A 515 -25.62 -39.66 -13.34
N ILE A 516 -25.29 -40.91 -13.03
CA ILE A 516 -25.14 -41.90 -14.10
C ILE A 516 -26.55 -42.37 -14.42
N GLU A 517 -27.25 -41.60 -15.26
CA GLU A 517 -28.12 -42.08 -16.34
C GLU A 517 -28.69 -40.92 -17.18
N LEU A 518 -28.41 -41.02 -18.49
CA LEU A 518 -29.16 -40.52 -19.66
C LEU A 518 -28.92 -39.09 -20.26
N LEU A 519 -28.54 -39.16 -21.54
CA LEU A 519 -28.44 -38.14 -22.58
C LEU A 519 -29.79 -37.55 -23.05
N PHE A 520 -29.68 -36.43 -23.78
CA PHE A 520 -30.55 -35.85 -24.85
C PHE A 520 -31.70 -34.89 -24.45
N CYS A 521 -31.56 -33.60 -24.85
CA CYS A 521 -32.39 -32.87 -25.83
C CYS A 521 -32.49 -31.35 -25.57
N LEU A 522 -32.16 -30.55 -26.60
CA LEU A 522 -32.50 -29.12 -26.84
C LEU A 522 -33.98 -28.98 -27.30
N PRO A 523 -34.52 -27.80 -27.71
CA PRO A 523 -34.49 -26.40 -27.21
C PRO A 523 -35.92 -25.74 -27.18
N GLY A 524 -36.07 -24.46 -26.77
CA GLY A 524 -37.30 -23.69 -27.09
C GLY A 524 -37.43 -22.27 -26.50
N LYS A 525 -37.65 -21.27 -27.38
CA LYS A 525 -37.75 -19.80 -27.16
C LYS A 525 -39.08 -19.33 -26.54
N MET A 526 -39.10 -18.16 -25.88
CA MET A 526 -39.93 -16.98 -26.25
C MET A 526 -39.69 -15.75 -25.35
N THR A 527 -39.66 -14.58 -25.98
CA THR A 527 -39.51 -13.21 -25.42
C THR A 527 -40.87 -12.45 -25.42
N PRO A 528 -40.96 -11.11 -25.26
CA PRO A 528 -41.38 -10.42 -24.04
C PRO A 528 -42.61 -9.50 -24.25
N LEU A 529 -43.20 -8.94 -23.19
CA LEU A 529 -43.87 -7.62 -23.18
C LEU A 529 -44.49 -7.39 -21.81
N PHE A 530 -44.08 -6.33 -21.10
CA PHE A 530 -44.98 -5.37 -20.44
C PHE A 530 -44.10 -4.31 -19.78
N ALA A 531 -43.74 -3.31 -20.58
CA ALA A 531 -43.35 -2.01 -20.07
C ALA A 531 -44.60 -1.16 -19.79
N VAL A 532 -44.38 -0.11 -19.00
CA VAL A 532 -45.21 1.09 -18.84
C VAL A 532 -46.24 1.06 -17.71
N LEU A 533 -45.82 1.53 -16.53
CA LEU A 533 -46.60 2.53 -15.77
C LEU A 533 -45.75 3.16 -14.65
N LEU A 534 -45.82 4.50 -14.59
CA LEU A 534 -45.28 5.43 -13.59
C LEU A 534 -43.84 5.95 -13.76
N ALA A 535 -43.68 6.84 -14.75
CA ALA A 535 -43.00 8.11 -14.54
C ALA A 535 -44.05 9.22 -14.44
N ILE A 536 -43.84 10.18 -13.51
CA ILE A 536 -44.22 11.61 -13.49
C ILE A 536 -44.51 12.04 -12.05
N LEU A 537 -43.57 12.78 -11.42
CA LEU A 537 -43.83 14.02 -10.66
C LEU A 537 -42.52 14.65 -10.15
N TYR A 538 -42.02 15.63 -10.92
CA TYR A 538 -41.56 16.98 -10.52
C TYR A 538 -40.27 17.47 -11.23
N ALA A 539 -40.48 18.33 -12.23
CA ALA A 539 -39.59 19.45 -12.58
C ALA A 539 -40.01 20.66 -11.73
N THR A 540 -39.14 21.59 -11.32
CA THR A 540 -38.60 22.76 -12.06
C THR A 540 -37.49 23.40 -11.21
N PHE A 541 -36.33 23.85 -11.69
CA PHE A 541 -36.05 25.07 -12.47
C PHE A 541 -34.54 25.09 -12.86
N ALA A 542 -34.20 25.53 -14.07
CA ALA A 542 -33.23 26.63 -14.34
C ALA A 542 -32.91 26.73 -15.84
N SER A 543 -32.82 27.96 -16.32
CA SER A 543 -32.56 28.36 -17.71
C SER A 543 -31.20 27.90 -18.24
N ALA A 544 -31.17 27.48 -19.50
CA ALA A 544 -29.95 27.18 -20.23
C ALA A 544 -29.18 28.47 -20.55
N ASP A 545 -28.10 28.73 -19.82
CA ASP A 545 -27.01 29.56 -20.32
C ASP A 545 -26.20 28.74 -21.32
N SER A 546 -25.98 29.27 -22.51
CA SER A 546 -25.08 28.66 -23.50
C SER A 546 -23.64 28.69 -22.96
N CYS A 547 -23.03 27.54 -22.64
CA CYS A 547 -21.61 27.52 -22.29
C CYS A 547 -20.74 27.49 -23.56
N PRO A 548 -19.73 28.37 -23.66
CA PRO A 548 -18.76 28.33 -24.75
C PRO A 548 -17.80 27.14 -24.58
N VAL A 549 -17.46 26.48 -25.69
CA VAL A 549 -16.40 25.46 -25.73
C VAL A 549 -15.03 26.11 -25.52
N ILE A 550 -14.24 25.54 -24.62
CA ILE A 550 -12.87 25.98 -24.33
C ILE A 550 -11.90 24.85 -24.67
N THR A 551 -10.96 25.13 -25.57
CA THR A 551 -9.83 24.25 -25.87
C THR A 551 -8.50 24.94 -25.59
N GLN A 552 -7.51 24.16 -25.15
CA GLN A 552 -6.17 24.64 -24.86
C GLN A 552 -5.14 23.53 -25.13
N GLN A 553 -4.07 23.85 -25.84
CA GLN A 553 -2.93 22.95 -26.04
C GLN A 553 -1.72 23.50 -25.28
N LEU A 554 -1.07 22.65 -24.49
CA LEU A 554 0.13 22.95 -23.75
C LEU A 554 1.20 21.90 -24.06
N ARG A 555 2.41 22.36 -24.37
CA ARG A 555 3.54 21.48 -24.71
C ARG A 555 4.49 21.34 -23.54
N ASP A 556 4.80 20.09 -23.18
CA ASP A 556 5.91 19.75 -22.29
C ASP A 556 6.60 18.49 -22.82
N PRO A 557 7.37 18.61 -23.93
CA PRO A 557 7.92 17.45 -24.64
C PRO A 557 8.65 16.49 -23.69
N PRO A 558 8.43 15.17 -23.79
CA PRO A 558 7.74 14.40 -24.84
C PRO A 558 6.20 14.40 -24.80
N TYR A 559 5.59 15.15 -23.87
CA TYR A 559 4.16 15.14 -23.61
C TYR A 559 3.44 16.33 -24.26
N GLU A 560 2.54 16.05 -25.20
CA GLU A 560 1.61 17.03 -25.76
C GLU A 560 0.27 16.92 -25.00
N ASN A 561 -0.13 18.02 -24.35
CA ASN A 561 -1.33 18.06 -23.52
C ASN A 561 -2.41 18.90 -24.18
N TYR A 562 -3.62 18.36 -24.27
CA TYR A 562 -4.79 19.02 -24.82
C TYR A 562 -5.90 19.02 -23.78
N PHE A 563 -6.41 20.20 -23.44
CA PHE A 563 -7.52 20.38 -22.51
C PHE A 563 -8.77 20.76 -23.30
N TYR A 564 -9.89 20.14 -22.93
CA TYR A 564 -11.22 20.42 -23.45
C TYR A 564 -12.18 20.65 -22.28
N SER A 565 -12.98 21.71 -22.34
CA SER A 565 -14.03 22.02 -21.36
C SER A 565 -15.28 22.62 -22.00
N ASP A 566 -16.45 22.16 -21.55
CA ASP A 566 -17.75 22.80 -21.78
C ASP A 566 -18.71 22.62 -20.58
N CYS A 567 -20.03 22.78 -20.75
CA CYS A 567 -20.97 22.60 -19.61
C CYS A 567 -20.98 21.16 -19.04
N ASN A 568 -20.59 20.16 -19.83
CA ASN A 568 -20.85 18.74 -19.56
C ASN A 568 -19.57 17.91 -19.47
N THR A 569 -18.49 18.32 -20.14
CA THR A 569 -17.25 17.54 -20.23
C THR A 569 -16.04 18.40 -19.91
N ASP A 570 -15.21 17.91 -19.00
CA ASP A 570 -13.83 18.38 -18.76
C ASP A 570 -12.85 17.24 -18.95
N ALA A 571 -12.03 17.32 -20.00
CA ALA A 571 -11.09 16.28 -20.36
C ALA A 571 -9.68 16.83 -20.61
N GLN A 572 -8.68 16.08 -20.13
CA GLN A 572 -7.27 16.25 -20.50
C GLN A 572 -6.85 15.06 -21.35
N VAL A 573 -6.37 15.33 -22.56
CA VAL A 573 -5.77 14.33 -23.45
C VAL A 573 -4.26 14.53 -23.47
N VAL A 574 -3.50 13.49 -23.17
CA VAL A 574 -2.03 13.51 -23.21
C VAL A 574 -1.54 12.55 -24.27
N VAL A 575 -0.82 13.07 -25.26
CA VAL A 575 -0.11 12.27 -26.25
C VAL A 575 1.37 12.30 -25.90
N THR A 576 1.97 11.12 -25.72
CA THR A 576 3.40 11.01 -25.50
C THR A 576 4.05 10.52 -26.78
N SER A 577 4.99 11.30 -27.30
CA SER A 577 5.84 10.92 -28.42
C SER A 577 7.30 10.98 -27.98
N PRO A 578 8.03 9.85 -28.01
CA PRO A 578 9.43 9.84 -27.59
C PRO A 578 10.28 10.82 -28.41
N LEU A 579 11.18 11.53 -27.73
CA LEU A 579 12.20 12.35 -28.39
C LEU A 579 13.31 11.46 -28.98
N PRO A 580 14.12 11.95 -29.95
CA PRO A 580 15.17 11.15 -30.60
C PRO A 580 16.17 10.47 -29.66
N ASP A 581 16.40 11.04 -28.48
CA ASP A 581 17.30 10.56 -27.42
C ASP A 581 16.56 9.98 -26.21
N SER A 582 15.24 9.79 -26.29
CA SER A 582 14.45 9.20 -25.21
C SER A 582 14.79 7.73 -24.99
N ASN A 583 14.95 7.35 -23.72
CA ASN A 583 14.97 5.95 -23.34
C ASN A 583 13.54 5.39 -23.40
N LEU A 584 13.25 4.52 -24.36
CA LEU A 584 11.89 3.99 -24.55
C LEU A 584 11.41 3.06 -23.44
N SER A 585 12.32 2.53 -22.62
CA SER A 585 11.93 1.82 -21.39
C SER A 585 11.37 2.76 -20.32
N ILE A 586 11.52 4.09 -20.51
CA ILE A 586 11.02 5.13 -19.60
C ILE A 586 9.91 5.96 -20.28
N ILE A 587 10.10 6.36 -21.55
CA ILE A 587 9.17 7.21 -22.31
C ILE A 587 8.76 6.49 -23.60
N GLY A 588 7.58 5.87 -23.60
CA GLY A 588 7.01 5.17 -24.77
C GLY A 588 5.84 5.93 -25.42
N PRO A 589 5.50 5.62 -26.69
CA PRO A 589 4.32 6.18 -27.35
C PRO A 589 3.02 5.78 -26.62
N ARG A 590 2.26 6.76 -26.14
CA ARG A 590 0.98 6.52 -25.44
C ARG A 590 -0.05 7.63 -25.62
N LEU A 591 -1.32 7.27 -25.55
CA LEU A 591 -2.46 8.19 -25.52
C LEU A 591 -3.21 8.01 -24.19
N ILE A 592 -3.36 9.11 -23.45
CA ILE A 592 -4.22 9.20 -22.26
C ILE A 592 -5.38 10.13 -22.56
N VAL A 593 -6.59 9.72 -22.20
CA VAL A 593 -7.77 10.59 -22.10
C VAL A 593 -8.24 10.53 -20.65
N ALA A 594 -8.18 11.64 -19.93
CA ALA A 594 -8.46 11.71 -18.51
C ALA A 594 -9.60 12.69 -18.22
N TRP A 595 -10.49 12.31 -17.29
CA TRP A 595 -11.55 13.11 -16.69
C TRP A 595 -11.26 13.23 -15.17
N PRO A 596 -10.42 14.21 -14.75
CA PRO A 596 -9.89 14.27 -13.40
C PRO A 596 -10.95 14.36 -12.31
N ALA A 597 -12.04 15.10 -12.56
CA ALA A 597 -13.13 15.31 -11.61
C ALA A 597 -13.81 14.00 -11.16
N GLY A 598 -13.96 13.05 -12.08
CA GLY A 598 -14.59 11.75 -11.84
C GLY A 598 -13.59 10.64 -11.51
N ASN A 599 -12.30 10.97 -11.33
CA ASN A 599 -11.22 9.97 -11.17
C ASN A 599 -11.25 8.91 -12.29
N SER A 600 -11.55 9.32 -13.53
CA SER A 600 -11.83 8.44 -14.67
C SER A 600 -10.88 8.72 -15.82
N GLY A 601 -10.50 7.71 -16.59
CA GLY A 601 -9.66 7.88 -17.76
C GLY A 601 -9.45 6.60 -18.56
N ILE A 602 -8.73 6.78 -19.65
CA ILE A 602 -8.29 5.74 -20.58
C ILE A 602 -6.82 5.97 -20.84
N CYS A 603 -6.00 4.92 -20.77
CA CYS A 603 -4.59 4.96 -21.14
C CYS A 603 -4.30 3.84 -22.12
N THR A 604 -3.64 4.17 -23.23
CA THR A 604 -3.22 3.21 -24.25
C THR A 604 -1.75 3.36 -24.58
N PHE A 605 -1.03 2.25 -24.67
CA PHE A 605 0.37 2.22 -25.10
C PHE A 605 0.48 1.62 -26.49
N PHE A 606 1.38 2.18 -27.30
CA PHE A 606 1.65 1.74 -28.66
C PHE A 606 3.12 1.34 -28.81
N GLN A 607 3.35 0.24 -29.52
CA GLN A 607 4.69 -0.23 -29.87
C GLN A 607 4.85 -0.25 -31.39
N PRO A 608 5.99 0.21 -31.95
CA PRO A 608 6.26 0.08 -33.38
C PRO A 608 6.27 -1.38 -33.83
N GLN A 609 5.65 -1.69 -34.97
CA GLN A 609 5.67 -3.05 -35.54
C GLN A 609 7.03 -3.47 -36.11
N ASP A 610 7.91 -2.51 -36.41
CA ASP A 610 9.28 -2.81 -36.86
C ASP A 610 10.24 -3.09 -35.70
N GLU A 611 9.74 -3.07 -34.46
CA GLU A 611 10.46 -3.28 -33.20
C GLU A 611 11.67 -2.34 -32.99
N LYS A 612 11.77 -1.27 -33.80
CA LYS A 612 12.85 -0.30 -33.67
C LYS A 612 12.44 0.82 -32.75
N ASN A 613 13.15 0.93 -31.64
CA ASN A 613 12.94 2.02 -30.70
C ASN A 613 13.13 3.39 -31.40
N GLY A 614 12.10 4.25 -31.32
CA GLY A 614 12.10 5.63 -31.77
C GLY A 614 11.54 5.84 -33.18
N THR A 615 11.09 4.78 -33.86
CA THR A 615 10.48 4.88 -35.20
C THR A 615 9.03 5.35 -35.16
N LEU A 616 8.30 5.00 -34.10
CA LEU A 616 6.90 5.39 -33.91
C LEU A 616 6.78 6.70 -33.14
N ALA A 617 6.23 7.70 -33.83
CA ALA A 617 5.73 8.95 -33.27
C ALA A 617 4.21 9.00 -33.47
N ILE A 618 3.53 9.51 -32.43
CA ILE A 618 2.08 9.70 -32.41
C ILE A 618 1.73 11.17 -32.11
N GLU A 619 0.74 11.71 -32.79
CA GLU A 619 0.29 13.09 -32.59
C GLU A 619 -1.21 13.24 -32.83
N LEU A 620 -1.85 14.24 -32.20
CA LEU A 620 -3.20 14.64 -32.60
C LEU A 620 -3.13 15.62 -33.76
N VAL A 621 -3.93 15.36 -34.79
CA VAL A 621 -4.12 16.27 -35.92
C VAL A 621 -5.50 16.93 -35.86
N ASN A 622 -5.62 18.09 -36.50
CA ASN A 622 -6.89 18.80 -36.55
C ASN A 622 -7.95 17.94 -37.25
N SER A 623 -9.10 17.78 -36.58
CA SER A 623 -10.29 17.21 -37.19
C SER A 623 -10.87 18.17 -38.25
N THR A 624 -11.87 17.69 -39.02
CA THR A 624 -12.67 18.52 -39.94
C THR A 624 -13.38 19.69 -39.26
N LEU A 625 -13.42 19.75 -37.92
CA LEU A 625 -13.98 20.84 -37.11
C LEU A 625 -12.98 21.97 -36.79
N GLY A 626 -11.71 21.87 -37.22
CA GLY A 626 -10.69 22.90 -37.00
C GLY A 626 -10.05 22.94 -35.60
N SER A 627 -10.42 21.99 -34.72
CA SER A 627 -9.81 21.74 -33.41
C SER A 627 -9.27 20.31 -33.34
N PRO A 628 -8.16 20.03 -32.63
CA PRO A 628 -7.66 18.68 -32.41
C PRO A 628 -8.65 17.76 -31.68
N LEU A 629 -9.50 18.34 -30.82
CA LEU A 629 -10.51 17.63 -30.05
C LEU A 629 -11.93 18.14 -30.36
N GLY A 630 -12.86 17.20 -30.51
CA GLY A 630 -14.31 17.37 -30.51
C GLY A 630 -14.95 16.80 -29.23
N VAL A 631 -16.28 16.93 -29.11
CA VAL A 631 -17.03 16.54 -27.91
C VAL A 631 -17.97 15.38 -28.15
N ILE A 632 -18.07 14.52 -27.16
CA ILE A 632 -19.10 13.51 -27.06
C ILE A 632 -20.05 13.93 -25.96
N ASN A 633 -21.32 14.10 -26.31
CA ASN A 633 -22.41 14.21 -25.35
C ASN A 633 -23.62 13.48 -25.93
N ARG A 634 -23.93 12.32 -25.37
CA ARG A 634 -25.00 11.44 -25.84
C ARG A 634 -25.83 10.96 -24.67
N GLU A 635 -27.12 11.29 -24.68
CA GLU A 635 -28.07 10.69 -23.75
C GLU A 635 -28.18 9.18 -23.99
N ASP A 636 -28.26 8.42 -22.91
CA ASP A 636 -28.56 7.00 -22.94
C ASP A 636 -29.76 6.74 -22.03
N LYS A 637 -30.74 5.99 -22.54
CA LYS A 637 -31.97 5.67 -21.80
C LYS A 637 -31.73 4.59 -20.76
N ASP A 638 -30.66 3.81 -20.92
CA ASP A 638 -30.31 2.70 -20.04
C ASP A 638 -29.30 3.12 -18.95
N SER A 639 -28.98 4.42 -18.85
CA SER A 639 -28.05 5.02 -17.88
C SER A 639 -28.65 6.25 -17.20
N ASP A 640 -28.41 6.41 -15.90
CA ASP A 640 -28.82 7.62 -15.14
C ASP A 640 -28.02 8.87 -15.55
N TYR A 641 -26.86 8.67 -16.19
CA TYR A 641 -25.97 9.74 -16.64
C TYR A 641 -25.72 9.65 -18.16
N PRO A 642 -25.59 10.78 -18.87
CA PRO A 642 -25.23 10.78 -20.28
C PRO A 642 -23.80 10.28 -20.48
N TYR A 643 -23.51 9.73 -21.67
CA TYR A 643 -22.14 9.50 -22.11
C TYR A 643 -21.52 10.83 -22.49
N VAL A 644 -20.49 11.22 -21.75
CA VAL A 644 -19.69 12.41 -22.01
C VAL A 644 -18.25 12.03 -22.35
N GLY A 645 -17.55 12.87 -23.11
CA GLY A 645 -16.20 12.54 -23.55
C GLY A 645 -15.66 13.42 -24.66
N VAL A 646 -14.57 12.96 -25.27
CA VAL A 646 -13.88 13.67 -26.35
C VAL A 646 -13.55 12.72 -27.50
N GLU A 647 -13.48 13.30 -28.69
CA GLU A 647 -13.06 12.61 -29.91
C GLU A 647 -11.98 13.40 -30.65
N GLY A 648 -11.20 12.75 -31.49
CA GLY A 648 -10.13 13.40 -32.24
C GLY A 648 -9.48 12.45 -33.25
N VAL A 649 -8.43 12.92 -33.93
CA VAL A 649 -7.72 12.13 -34.94
C VAL A 649 -6.27 11.95 -34.52
N LEU A 650 -5.87 10.70 -34.27
CA LEU A 650 -4.51 10.28 -33.96
C LEU A 650 -3.76 9.94 -35.26
N SER A 651 -2.61 10.56 -35.46
CA SER A 651 -1.68 10.26 -36.54
C SER A 651 -0.59 9.32 -36.01
N LEU A 652 -0.34 8.23 -36.72
CA LEU A 652 0.81 7.34 -36.50
C LEU A 652 1.72 7.40 -37.73
N ASN A 653 2.97 7.83 -37.54
CA ASN A 653 3.94 7.96 -38.64
C ASN A 653 4.41 6.59 -39.20
N SER A 654 4.31 5.53 -38.40
CA SER A 654 4.65 4.15 -38.73
C SER A 654 3.57 3.19 -38.22
N SER A 655 3.61 1.94 -38.68
CA SER A 655 2.71 0.90 -38.17
C SER A 655 2.98 0.60 -36.70
N ALA A 656 1.91 0.30 -35.95
CA ALA A 656 1.97 0.13 -34.50
C ALA A 656 1.06 -1.01 -34.01
N ASN A 657 1.36 -1.55 -32.85
CA ASN A 657 0.46 -2.41 -32.08
C ASN A 657 0.06 -1.69 -30.80
N LEU A 658 -1.23 -1.71 -30.45
CA LEU A 658 -1.69 -1.33 -29.12
C LEU A 658 -1.37 -2.50 -28.19
N THR A 659 -0.49 -2.27 -27.22
CA THR A 659 0.01 -3.30 -26.29
C THR A 659 -0.72 -3.31 -24.97
N VAL A 660 -1.21 -2.15 -24.54
CA VAL A 660 -1.94 -1.97 -23.27
C VAL A 660 -3.10 -1.03 -23.51
N ALA A 661 -4.29 -1.38 -23.00
CA ALA A 661 -5.41 -0.47 -22.82
C ALA A 661 -5.95 -0.61 -21.39
N ILE A 662 -5.94 0.48 -20.64
CA ILE A 662 -6.48 0.57 -19.28
C ILE A 662 -7.65 1.55 -19.35
N LEU A 663 -8.86 1.06 -19.09
CA LEU A 663 -10.09 1.86 -19.05
C LEU A 663 -10.60 1.86 -17.60
N GLY A 664 -11.01 3.00 -17.07
CA GLY A 664 -11.56 3.10 -15.71
C GLY A 664 -10.90 4.20 -14.91
N SER A 665 -10.38 3.89 -13.73
CA SER A 665 -9.84 4.95 -12.86
C SER A 665 -8.49 5.51 -13.31
N ILE A 666 -8.35 6.84 -13.22
CA ILE A 666 -7.06 7.56 -13.30
C ILE A 666 -6.04 6.97 -12.32
N ARG A 667 -6.46 6.60 -11.11
CA ARG A 667 -5.53 6.04 -10.12
C ARG A 667 -4.91 4.73 -10.59
N ASN A 668 -5.70 3.86 -11.22
CA ASN A 668 -5.18 2.62 -11.83
C ASN A 668 -4.19 2.93 -12.98
N ILE A 669 -4.50 3.94 -13.81
CA ILE A 669 -3.61 4.39 -14.89
C ILE A 669 -2.27 4.88 -14.32
N ARG A 670 -2.31 5.67 -13.24
CA ARG A 670 -1.14 6.20 -12.57
C ARG A 670 -0.32 5.11 -11.88
N ASP A 671 -0.95 4.23 -11.12
CA ASP A 671 -0.27 3.13 -10.42
C ASP A 671 0.38 2.15 -11.41
N PHE A 672 -0.16 2.02 -12.63
CA PHE A 672 0.52 1.35 -13.74
C PHE A 672 1.68 2.17 -14.33
N THR A 673 1.46 3.44 -14.63
CA THR A 673 2.45 4.27 -15.34
C THR A 673 3.67 4.60 -14.46
N GLU A 674 3.45 4.99 -13.21
CA GLU A 674 4.49 5.41 -12.26
C GLU A 674 4.90 4.31 -11.28
N GLY A 675 4.11 3.25 -11.15
CA GLY A 675 4.45 2.11 -10.31
C GLY A 675 5.22 1.03 -11.06
N PRO A 676 5.08 -0.25 -10.65
CA PRO A 676 5.79 -1.37 -11.26
C PRO A 676 5.23 -1.80 -12.62
N SER A 677 4.34 -1.01 -13.23
CA SER A 677 3.64 -1.36 -14.49
C SER A 677 2.88 -2.69 -14.41
N ILE A 678 2.18 -2.89 -13.29
CA ILE A 678 1.29 -4.05 -13.06
C ILE A 678 -0.16 -3.58 -13.17
N ILE A 679 -0.90 -4.15 -14.11
CA ILE A 679 -2.34 -3.87 -14.27
C ILE A 679 -3.13 -4.82 -13.38
N ASN A 680 -4.12 -4.29 -12.64
CA ASN A 680 -5.00 -5.13 -11.84
C ASN A 680 -5.83 -6.05 -12.76
N PRO A 681 -5.77 -7.39 -12.59
CA PRO A 681 -6.47 -8.33 -13.46
C PRO A 681 -7.99 -8.15 -13.47
N VAL A 682 -8.60 -7.74 -12.35
CA VAL A 682 -10.05 -7.48 -12.25
C VAL A 682 -10.45 -6.30 -13.16
N ILE A 683 -9.56 -5.32 -13.32
CA ILE A 683 -9.76 -4.19 -14.24
C ILE A 683 -9.48 -4.63 -15.68
N GLN A 684 -8.36 -5.32 -15.93
CA GLN A 684 -7.95 -5.69 -17.29
C GLN A 684 -8.91 -6.69 -17.94
N ASN A 685 -9.32 -7.73 -17.21
CA ASN A 685 -10.17 -8.82 -17.72
C ASN A 685 -11.60 -8.36 -18.03
N ALA A 686 -12.04 -7.23 -17.48
CA ALA A 686 -13.34 -6.63 -17.78
C ALA A 686 -13.34 -5.80 -19.09
N THR A 687 -12.19 -5.70 -19.78
CA THR A 687 -12.06 -4.93 -21.03
C THR A 687 -12.42 -5.80 -22.22
N ASN A 688 -13.45 -5.39 -22.97
CA ASN A 688 -13.94 -6.09 -24.15
C ASN A 688 -13.51 -5.38 -25.44
N TYR A 689 -13.09 -6.15 -26.44
CA TYR A 689 -12.72 -5.66 -27.77
C TYR A 689 -13.75 -6.12 -28.81
N THR A 690 -14.50 -5.18 -29.38
CA THR A 690 -15.55 -5.47 -30.36
C THR A 690 -15.26 -4.80 -31.69
N ARG A 691 -15.32 -5.56 -32.79
CA ARG A 691 -15.17 -4.99 -34.14
C ARG A 691 -16.43 -4.19 -34.51
N VAL A 692 -16.26 -3.00 -35.08
CA VAL A 692 -17.37 -2.18 -35.61
C VAL A 692 -17.42 -2.21 -37.14
N ASN A 693 -18.60 -1.95 -37.71
CA ASN A 693 -18.89 -2.12 -39.15
C ASN A 693 -17.96 -1.34 -40.10
N ASN A 694 -17.36 -0.24 -39.64
CA ASN A 694 -16.44 0.59 -40.42
C ASN A 694 -14.98 0.09 -40.42
N GLY A 695 -14.71 -1.10 -39.87
CA GLY A 695 -13.36 -1.64 -39.75
C GLY A 695 -12.57 -1.12 -38.55
N GLY A 696 -13.23 -0.41 -37.62
CA GLY A 696 -12.66 0.00 -36.33
C GLY A 696 -12.84 -1.04 -35.22
N VAL A 697 -12.39 -0.66 -34.02
CA VAL A 697 -12.54 -1.41 -32.77
C VAL A 697 -13.18 -0.53 -31.69
N LEU A 698 -14.15 -1.08 -30.99
CA LEU A 698 -14.67 -0.54 -29.74
C LEU A 698 -14.04 -1.33 -28.59
N ILE A 699 -13.26 -0.64 -27.77
CA ILE A 699 -12.73 -1.13 -26.50
C ILE A 699 -13.64 -0.60 -25.41
N SER A 700 -14.34 -1.47 -24.68
CA SER A 700 -15.34 -1.07 -23.68
C SER A 700 -15.14 -1.81 -22.39
N ARG A 701 -15.41 -1.17 -21.26
CA ARG A 701 -15.38 -1.81 -19.94
C ARG A 701 -16.52 -1.33 -19.06
N LEU A 702 -17.28 -2.28 -18.52
CA LEU A 702 -18.18 -2.04 -17.40
C LEU A 702 -17.36 -1.96 -16.10
N TRP A 703 -17.58 -0.92 -15.33
CA TRP A 703 -16.92 -0.67 -14.06
C TRP A 703 -17.35 -1.68 -13.01
N LEU A 704 -16.61 -1.74 -11.90
CA LEU A 704 -16.91 -2.66 -10.80
C LEU A 704 -18.22 -2.31 -10.07
N ASP A 705 -18.78 -1.13 -10.29
CA ASP A 705 -20.12 -0.75 -9.81
C ASP A 705 -21.27 -1.40 -10.60
N ASN A 706 -20.95 -2.11 -11.70
CA ASN A 706 -21.89 -2.78 -12.59
C ASN A 706 -22.92 -1.85 -13.27
N VAL A 707 -22.65 -0.54 -13.33
CA VAL A 707 -23.53 0.48 -13.92
C VAL A 707 -22.75 1.39 -14.88
N THR A 708 -21.58 1.87 -14.46
CA THR A 708 -20.78 2.80 -15.23
C THR A 708 -19.97 2.06 -16.29
N THR A 709 -19.91 2.59 -17.50
CA THR A 709 -19.17 2.03 -18.63
C THR A 709 -18.22 3.08 -19.20
N THR A 710 -16.98 2.67 -19.47
CA THR A 710 -16.00 3.47 -20.23
C THR A 710 -15.81 2.85 -21.61
N ASN A 711 -15.78 3.69 -22.65
CA ASN A 711 -15.69 3.30 -24.05
C ASN A 711 -14.56 4.06 -24.75
N LEU A 712 -13.78 3.35 -25.57
CA LEU A 712 -12.81 3.88 -26.52
C LEU A 712 -13.07 3.26 -27.89
N LEU A 713 -13.58 4.05 -28.83
CA LEU A 713 -13.68 3.70 -30.24
C LEU A 713 -12.40 4.13 -30.96
N LEU A 714 -11.84 3.27 -31.82
CA LEU A 714 -10.72 3.58 -32.72
C LEU A 714 -11.07 3.10 -34.13
N GLU A 715 -11.04 3.98 -35.13
CA GLU A 715 -11.39 3.64 -36.51
C GLU A 715 -10.48 4.32 -37.55
N PRO A 716 -10.19 3.68 -38.70
CA PRO A 716 -9.43 4.31 -39.78
C PRO A 716 -10.07 5.63 -40.26
N TRP A 717 -9.25 6.67 -40.47
CA TRP A 717 -9.71 8.01 -40.90
C TRP A 717 -9.04 8.45 -42.20
N GLU A 718 -9.85 8.86 -43.20
CA GLU A 718 -9.51 9.61 -44.42
C GLU A 718 -8.24 9.24 -45.23
N ASN A 719 -7.69 8.02 -45.13
CA ASN A 719 -6.54 7.56 -45.95
C ASN A 719 -6.67 6.09 -46.43
N LYS A 720 -6.05 5.77 -47.57
CA LYS A 720 -5.90 4.38 -48.08
C LYS A 720 -4.94 3.54 -47.25
N ASP A 721 -4.01 4.15 -46.53
CA ASP A 721 -2.98 3.42 -45.74
C ASP A 721 -3.44 3.11 -44.30
N SER A 722 -4.44 3.84 -43.78
CA SER A 722 -5.06 3.55 -42.49
C SER A 722 -5.76 2.19 -42.54
N ARG A 723 -5.19 1.21 -41.86
CA ARG A 723 -5.73 -0.14 -41.71
C ARG A 723 -5.70 -0.54 -40.26
N LEU A 724 -6.77 -1.16 -39.79
CA LEU A 724 -6.89 -1.66 -38.42
C LEU A 724 -7.28 -3.13 -38.49
N SER A 725 -6.58 -3.97 -37.73
CA SER A 725 -6.90 -5.38 -37.57
C SER A 725 -6.89 -5.78 -36.12
N ILE A 726 -7.81 -6.68 -35.76
CA ILE A 726 -7.92 -7.23 -34.40
C ILE A 726 -7.68 -8.74 -34.49
N TYR A 727 -6.76 -9.25 -33.69
CA TYR A 727 -6.50 -10.69 -33.52
C TYR A 727 -6.23 -10.99 -32.05
N ASN A 728 -7.02 -11.86 -31.41
CA ASN A 728 -6.89 -12.22 -29.99
C ASN A 728 -6.63 -11.00 -29.09
N ASP A 729 -7.54 -10.01 -29.11
CA ASP A 729 -7.48 -8.75 -28.36
C ASP A 729 -6.28 -7.83 -28.66
N THR A 730 -5.40 -8.23 -29.58
CA THR A 730 -4.33 -7.38 -30.10
C THR A 730 -4.86 -6.52 -31.23
N VAL A 731 -4.74 -5.20 -31.09
CA VAL A 731 -5.12 -4.23 -32.12
C VAL A 731 -3.88 -3.74 -32.84
N SER A 732 -3.82 -3.99 -34.14
CA SER A 732 -2.72 -3.59 -35.02
C SER A 732 -3.15 -2.48 -35.96
N PHE A 733 -2.27 -1.50 -36.14
CA PHE A 733 -2.46 -0.28 -36.92
C PHE A 733 -1.42 -0.22 -38.04
N GLY A 734 -1.86 0.03 -39.28
CA GLY A 734 -1.02 0.59 -40.33
C GLY A 734 -0.55 2.01 -39.97
N ALA A 735 0.38 2.56 -40.77
CA ALA A 735 0.68 3.99 -40.66
C ALA A 735 -0.52 4.80 -41.20
N GLY A 736 -0.82 5.95 -40.59
CA GLY A 736 -1.91 6.82 -41.05
C GLY A 736 -2.70 7.47 -39.93
N PHE A 737 -3.92 7.87 -40.26
CA PHE A 737 -4.83 8.60 -39.37
C PHE A 737 -5.94 7.70 -38.85
N TYR A 738 -6.24 7.84 -37.57
CA TYR A 738 -7.25 7.06 -36.86
C TYR A 738 -8.11 7.99 -36.01
N HIS A 739 -9.41 7.96 -36.24
CA HIS A 739 -10.36 8.64 -35.39
C HIS A 739 -10.51 7.87 -34.08
N PHE A 740 -10.42 8.57 -32.95
CA PHE A 740 -10.71 8.01 -31.63
C PHE A 740 -11.90 8.73 -31.01
N SER A 741 -12.73 7.98 -30.28
CA SER A 741 -13.83 8.53 -29.49
C SER A 741 -13.81 7.89 -28.10
N ALA A 742 -13.50 8.68 -27.07
CA ALA A 742 -13.35 8.26 -25.68
C ALA A 742 -14.49 8.84 -24.83
N SER A 743 -15.27 7.99 -24.15
CA SER A 743 -16.42 8.42 -23.35
C SER A 743 -16.71 7.55 -22.12
N PHE A 744 -17.47 8.10 -21.18
CA PHE A 744 -17.94 7.42 -19.97
C PHE A 744 -19.26 8.03 -19.46
N ASN A 745 -20.04 7.28 -18.67
CA ASN A 745 -21.35 7.68 -18.13
C ASN A 745 -21.37 7.71 -16.58
N TYR A 746 -20.52 8.53 -15.98
CA TYR A 746 -20.42 8.74 -14.52
C TYR A 746 -20.98 10.13 -14.13
N PRO A 747 -21.36 10.42 -12.87
CA PRO A 747 -21.71 11.76 -12.42
C PRO A 747 -20.63 12.81 -12.76
N GLN A 748 -21.05 13.94 -13.36
CA GLN A 748 -20.16 15.06 -13.68
C GLN A 748 -20.27 16.16 -12.63
N LEU A 749 -19.14 16.80 -12.31
CA LEU A 749 -19.11 18.01 -11.48
C LEU A 749 -19.41 19.25 -12.32
N LYS A 750 -20.03 20.25 -11.71
CA LYS A 750 -20.29 21.52 -12.37
C LYS A 750 -19.06 22.43 -12.30
N GLN A 751 -18.45 22.67 -13.44
CA GLN A 751 -17.30 23.57 -13.56
C GLN A 751 -17.69 25.04 -13.25
N LEU A 752 -16.78 25.76 -12.61
CA LEU A 752 -16.81 27.22 -12.51
C LEU A 752 -16.14 27.82 -13.73
N SER A 753 -16.87 28.65 -14.48
CA SER A 753 -16.33 29.40 -15.63
C SER A 753 -15.18 30.35 -15.25
N PRO A 754 -14.36 30.80 -16.21
CA PRO A 754 -13.29 31.78 -15.98
C PRO A 754 -13.73 33.03 -15.19
N GLN A 755 -14.95 33.51 -15.42
CA GLN A 755 -15.50 34.67 -14.74
C GLN A 755 -15.95 34.35 -13.30
N GLN A 756 -16.46 33.14 -13.06
CA GLN A 756 -16.93 32.70 -11.74
C GLN A 756 -15.77 32.35 -10.79
N VAL A 757 -14.64 31.89 -11.32
CA VAL A 757 -13.47 31.56 -10.49
C VAL A 757 -12.74 32.81 -10.00
N LEU A 758 -12.79 33.91 -10.76
CA LEU A 758 -12.11 35.16 -10.42
C LEU A 758 -13.00 36.13 -9.65
N ASN A 759 -12.42 36.90 -8.72
CA ASN A 759 -13.11 38.03 -8.13
C ASN A 759 -13.28 39.19 -9.13
N ASN A 760 -14.15 40.14 -8.79
CA ASN A 760 -14.49 41.27 -9.66
C ASN A 760 -13.27 42.13 -10.05
N GLN A 761 -12.28 42.27 -9.17
CA GLN A 761 -11.08 43.08 -9.42
C GLN A 761 -10.11 42.40 -10.40
N SER A 762 -10.15 41.07 -10.46
CA SER A 762 -9.23 40.25 -11.25
C SER A 762 -9.80 39.85 -12.61
N GLN A 763 -11.02 40.29 -12.97
CA GLN A 763 -11.67 39.95 -14.24
C GLN A 763 -10.85 40.32 -15.48
N ALA A 764 -9.95 41.31 -15.39
CA ALA A 764 -9.03 41.67 -16.48
C ALA A 764 -8.08 40.52 -16.87
N LEU A 765 -7.79 39.58 -15.95
CA LEU A 765 -6.94 38.41 -16.21
C LEU A 765 -7.54 37.48 -17.26
N THR A 766 -8.87 37.43 -17.40
CA THR A 766 -9.55 36.64 -18.46
C THR A 766 -9.11 37.04 -19.88
N LYS A 767 -8.59 38.26 -20.05
CA LYS A 767 -8.05 38.76 -21.32
C LYS A 767 -6.52 38.78 -21.36
N LYS A 768 -5.85 39.01 -20.22
CA LYS A 768 -4.39 39.18 -20.15
C LYS A 768 -3.63 37.86 -20.02
N GLU A 769 -4.16 36.93 -19.23
CA GLU A 769 -3.54 35.64 -18.87
C GLU A 769 -4.55 34.52 -19.19
N GLN A 770 -5.11 34.56 -20.41
CA GLN A 770 -6.25 33.74 -20.80
C GLN A 770 -5.97 32.23 -20.66
N SER A 771 -4.75 31.80 -21.00
CA SER A 771 -4.30 30.41 -20.88
C SER A 771 -4.35 29.93 -19.42
N GLU A 772 -3.79 30.72 -18.51
CA GLU A 772 -3.68 30.41 -17.08
C GLU A 772 -5.05 30.42 -16.40
N VAL A 773 -5.91 31.39 -16.73
CA VAL A 773 -7.26 31.47 -16.19
C VAL A 773 -8.14 30.32 -16.70
N ARG A 774 -7.96 29.88 -17.96
CA ARG A 774 -8.64 28.69 -18.48
C ARG A 774 -8.20 27.43 -17.73
N SER A 775 -6.90 27.25 -17.47
CA SER A 775 -6.42 26.14 -16.65
C SER A 775 -6.92 26.22 -15.20
N LEU A 776 -7.01 27.41 -14.62
CA LEU A 776 -7.58 27.60 -13.28
C LEU A 776 -9.06 27.19 -13.25
N SER A 777 -9.82 27.57 -14.26
CA SER A 777 -11.23 27.18 -14.45
C SER A 777 -11.39 25.67 -14.65
N PHE A 778 -10.51 25.04 -15.43
CA PHE A 778 -10.48 23.59 -15.64
C PHE A 778 -10.39 22.80 -14.31
N PHE A 779 -9.62 23.30 -13.35
CA PHE A 779 -9.48 22.67 -12.03
C PHE A 779 -10.51 23.12 -10.99
N SER A 780 -11.48 23.97 -11.36
CA SER A 780 -12.39 24.62 -10.41
C SER A 780 -13.84 24.20 -10.61
N TYR A 781 -14.43 23.57 -9.60
CA TYR A 781 -15.82 23.12 -9.60
C TYR A 781 -16.59 23.73 -8.44
N THR A 782 -17.92 23.68 -8.50
CA THR A 782 -18.79 24.17 -7.42
C THR A 782 -18.56 23.46 -6.10
N ASP A 783 -18.15 22.20 -6.15
CA ASP A 783 -18.04 21.29 -5.00
C ASP A 783 -16.63 21.24 -4.42
N LYS A 784 -15.60 21.42 -5.26
CA LYS A 784 -14.18 21.39 -4.89
C LYS A 784 -13.33 21.99 -6.01
N LEU A 785 -12.11 22.38 -5.67
CA LEU A 785 -11.04 22.55 -6.65
C LEU A 785 -10.20 21.26 -6.67
N LEU A 786 -9.70 20.85 -7.84
CA LEU A 786 -8.81 19.70 -7.99
C LEU A 786 -7.36 20.18 -7.92
N ALA A 787 -6.47 19.41 -7.28
CA ALA A 787 -5.05 19.75 -7.24
C ALA A 787 -4.38 19.67 -8.63
N GLY A 788 -4.82 18.77 -9.51
CA GLY A 788 -4.23 18.59 -10.83
C GLY A 788 -5.05 17.73 -11.79
N GLY A 789 -4.43 17.38 -12.90
CA GLY A 789 -5.02 16.61 -14.00
C GLY A 789 -4.90 15.09 -13.82
N TRP A 790 -4.52 14.37 -14.89
CA TRP A 790 -4.51 12.91 -14.92
C TRP A 790 -3.61 12.23 -13.89
N ARG A 791 -2.59 12.90 -13.33
CA ARG A 791 -1.63 12.28 -12.40
C ARG A 791 -2.13 12.20 -10.95
N PHE A 792 -3.23 12.85 -10.61
CA PHE A 792 -3.73 12.84 -9.24
C PHE A 792 -5.03 12.08 -9.17
N LEU A 793 -5.25 11.45 -8.01
CA LEU A 793 -6.61 11.22 -7.55
C LEU A 793 -7.34 12.58 -7.48
N THR A 794 -8.57 12.53 -7.06
CA THR A 794 -9.28 13.70 -6.59
C THR A 794 -8.65 14.24 -5.29
N TYR A 795 -7.40 14.72 -5.36
CA TYR A 795 -6.68 15.42 -4.31
C TYR A 795 -7.39 16.75 -4.07
N PHE A 796 -7.78 16.97 -2.83
CA PHE A 796 -8.29 18.24 -2.30
C PHE A 796 -7.65 18.44 -0.91
N GLY A 797 -8.17 19.33 -0.08
CA GLY A 797 -7.56 19.53 1.23
C GLY A 797 -6.25 20.30 1.13
N ARG A 798 -5.12 19.68 1.50
CA ARG A 798 -3.83 20.35 1.67
C ARG A 798 -3.45 21.18 0.44
N ASP A 799 -3.39 20.53 -0.72
CA ASP A 799 -2.85 21.13 -1.94
C ASP A 799 -3.73 22.30 -2.43
N THR A 800 -5.05 22.13 -2.33
CA THR A 800 -6.02 23.14 -2.72
C THR A 800 -6.10 24.28 -1.71
N MET A 801 -5.91 24.02 -0.42
CA MET A 801 -5.82 25.07 0.60
C MET A 801 -4.53 25.89 0.47
N ILE A 802 -3.39 25.26 0.18
CA ILE A 802 -2.13 25.98 -0.11
C ILE A 802 -2.31 26.87 -1.33
N ALA A 803 -2.85 26.31 -2.43
CA ALA A 803 -3.11 27.07 -3.64
C ALA A 803 -4.10 28.22 -3.38
N ALA A 804 -5.19 27.97 -2.65
CA ALA A 804 -6.18 28.98 -2.29
C ALA A 804 -5.59 30.13 -1.46
N LEU A 805 -4.68 29.84 -0.51
CA LEU A 805 -4.00 30.88 0.27
C LEU A 805 -3.08 31.76 -0.59
N LEU A 806 -2.45 31.22 -1.63
CA LEU A 806 -1.59 31.96 -2.54
C LEU A 806 -2.36 32.68 -3.65
N LEU A 807 -3.49 32.10 -4.09
CA LEU A 807 -4.41 32.65 -5.09
C LEU A 807 -5.50 33.55 -4.49
N GLU A 808 -5.56 33.69 -3.17
CA GLU A 808 -6.54 34.49 -2.43
C GLU A 808 -6.82 35.87 -3.07
N PRO A 809 -5.82 36.65 -3.54
CA PRO A 809 -6.06 37.95 -4.15
C PRO A 809 -6.86 37.91 -5.47
N VAL A 810 -6.94 36.77 -6.16
CA VAL A 810 -7.60 36.64 -7.46
C VAL A 810 -8.84 35.75 -7.43
N LEU A 811 -8.93 34.80 -6.50
CA LEU A 811 -10.08 33.90 -6.39
C LEU A 811 -11.35 34.65 -5.98
N SER A 812 -12.48 34.18 -6.49
CA SER A 812 -13.80 34.65 -6.07
C SER A 812 -14.09 34.25 -4.63
N ALA A 813 -14.83 35.12 -3.93
CA ALA A 813 -15.25 34.96 -2.54
C ALA A 813 -16.75 35.20 -2.41
N GLY A 814 -17.40 34.57 -1.43
CA GLY A 814 -18.84 34.68 -1.22
C GLY A 814 -19.63 33.46 -1.70
N ASN A 815 -20.95 33.60 -1.80
CA ASN A 815 -21.85 32.48 -2.08
C ASN A 815 -21.53 31.80 -3.43
N ASN A 816 -21.32 30.49 -3.43
CA ASN A 816 -20.97 29.69 -4.61
C ASN A 816 -19.66 30.15 -5.30
N SER A 817 -18.70 30.62 -4.50
CA SER A 817 -17.39 31.07 -4.99
C SER A 817 -16.35 29.96 -4.94
N ALA A 818 -15.21 30.17 -5.63
CA ALA A 818 -14.08 29.26 -5.60
C ALA A 818 -13.54 29.04 -4.18
N LEU A 819 -13.47 30.09 -3.35
CA LEU A 819 -13.02 29.95 -1.96
C LEU A 819 -14.00 29.15 -1.10
N GLU A 820 -15.32 29.31 -1.28
CA GLU A 820 -16.30 28.48 -0.57
C GLU A 820 -16.29 27.03 -1.05
N ALA A 821 -16.00 26.77 -2.33
CA ALA A 821 -15.83 25.40 -2.84
C ALA A 821 -14.63 24.72 -2.17
N VAL A 822 -13.49 25.41 -1.98
CA VAL A 822 -12.34 24.85 -1.25
C VAL A 822 -12.70 24.57 0.22
N ILE A 823 -13.26 25.56 0.93
CA ILE A 823 -13.59 25.41 2.36
C ILE A 823 -14.66 24.33 2.57
N GLY A 824 -15.70 24.32 1.74
CA GLY A 824 -16.79 23.34 1.79
C GLY A 824 -16.31 21.92 1.52
N ALA A 825 -15.48 21.72 0.49
CA ALA A 825 -14.91 20.42 0.17
C ALA A 825 -14.18 19.78 1.36
N VAL A 826 -13.42 20.62 2.08
CA VAL A 826 -12.64 20.22 3.25
C VAL A 826 -13.54 19.93 4.44
N LEU A 827 -14.48 20.83 4.75
CA LEU A 827 -15.39 20.67 5.89
C LEU A 827 -16.27 19.43 5.74
N GLU A 828 -16.76 19.16 4.54
CA GLU A 828 -17.63 18.01 4.26
C GLU A 828 -16.96 16.65 4.50
N ARG A 829 -15.62 16.61 4.48
CA ARG A 829 -14.79 15.39 4.54
C ARG A 829 -13.86 15.39 5.76
N ILE A 830 -14.29 16.04 6.84
CA ILE A 830 -13.65 15.90 8.15
C ILE A 830 -14.09 14.58 8.78
N ASN A 831 -13.14 13.83 9.34
CA ASN A 831 -13.48 12.69 10.18
C ASN A 831 -14.15 13.20 11.46
N ARG A 832 -15.46 12.99 11.59
CA ARG A 832 -16.24 13.45 12.75
C ARG A 832 -15.80 12.90 14.10
N THR A 833 -15.02 11.82 14.12
CA THR A 833 -14.60 11.14 15.35
C THR A 833 -13.39 11.81 15.99
N ASP A 834 -12.39 12.22 15.18
CA ASP A 834 -11.14 12.77 15.68
C ASP A 834 -10.81 14.20 15.18
N GLY A 835 -11.55 14.71 14.18
CA GLY A 835 -11.32 16.02 13.58
C GLY A 835 -10.21 16.08 12.54
N SER A 836 -9.70 14.92 12.08
CA SER A 836 -8.75 14.83 10.98
C SER A 836 -9.38 15.32 9.68
N VAL A 837 -8.60 16.06 8.89
CA VAL A 837 -8.99 16.55 7.58
C VAL A 837 -8.53 15.58 6.50
N SER A 838 -9.41 15.19 5.58
CA SER A 838 -9.05 14.31 4.48
C SER A 838 -8.09 14.99 3.51
N HIS A 839 -7.06 14.25 3.09
CA HIS A 839 -6.11 14.68 2.06
C HIS A 839 -6.62 14.36 0.64
N GLU A 840 -7.24 13.20 0.47
CA GLU A 840 -7.71 12.72 -0.81
C GLU A 840 -9.04 12.02 -0.62
N GLU A 841 -9.83 11.96 -1.69
CA GLU A 841 -10.96 11.06 -1.77
C GLU A 841 -10.69 10.08 -2.89
N THR A 842 -11.18 8.88 -2.66
CA THR A 842 -11.26 7.82 -3.65
C THR A 842 -12.72 7.71 -4.07
N ILE A 843 -13.00 7.97 -5.35
CA ILE A 843 -14.33 7.90 -5.95
C ILE A 843 -14.32 7.00 -7.19
N GLY A 844 -15.51 6.68 -7.69
CA GLY A 844 -15.71 5.91 -8.91
C GLY A 844 -15.19 4.48 -8.79
N ASP A 845 -14.73 3.95 -9.92
CA ASP A 845 -14.25 2.57 -10.07
C ASP A 845 -13.17 2.16 -9.06
N TYR A 846 -12.29 3.10 -8.67
CA TYR A 846 -11.24 2.84 -7.69
C TYR A 846 -11.79 2.66 -6.27
N ALA A 847 -12.87 3.38 -5.91
CA ALA A 847 -13.53 3.19 -4.62
C ALA A 847 -14.14 1.81 -4.51
N THR A 848 -14.82 1.37 -5.57
CA THR A 848 -15.37 0.02 -5.63
C THR A 848 -14.25 -1.02 -5.55
N LEU A 849 -13.12 -0.81 -6.25
CA LEU A 849 -11.97 -1.70 -6.17
C LEU A 849 -11.41 -1.81 -4.74
N LEU A 850 -11.18 -0.69 -4.05
CA LEU A 850 -10.65 -0.70 -2.68
C LEU A 850 -11.64 -1.32 -1.68
N ASN A 851 -12.94 -1.05 -1.83
CA ASN A 851 -13.97 -1.67 -0.98
C ASN A 851 -13.97 -3.19 -1.17
N LEU A 852 -13.94 -3.68 -2.42
CA LEU A 852 -13.85 -5.11 -2.72
C LEU A 852 -12.57 -5.74 -2.14
N GLN A 853 -11.42 -5.08 -2.23
CA GLN A 853 -10.16 -5.55 -1.62
C GLN A 853 -10.25 -5.66 -0.09
N ASN A 854 -11.06 -4.80 0.53
CA ASN A 854 -11.33 -4.82 1.97
C ASN A 854 -12.49 -5.76 2.37
N GLY A 855 -13.07 -6.50 1.41
CA GLY A 855 -14.21 -7.39 1.65
C GLY A 855 -15.53 -6.63 1.92
N ILE A 856 -15.64 -5.39 1.46
CA ILE A 856 -16.81 -4.53 1.59
C ILE A 856 -17.49 -4.43 0.22
N ASP A 857 -18.74 -4.89 0.12
CA ASP A 857 -19.57 -4.72 -1.07
C ASP A 857 -20.17 -3.30 -1.08
N SER A 858 -19.43 -2.32 -1.61
CA SER A 858 -19.81 -0.91 -1.61
C SER A 858 -19.11 -0.13 -2.73
N THR A 859 -19.83 0.83 -3.30
CA THR A 859 -19.31 1.83 -4.26
C THR A 859 -19.11 3.20 -3.61
N ALA A 860 -19.32 3.30 -2.29
CA ALA A 860 -19.19 4.55 -1.56
C ALA A 860 -17.75 5.09 -1.61
N PRO A 861 -17.59 6.43 -1.60
CA PRO A 861 -16.27 7.04 -1.62
C PRO A 861 -15.47 6.72 -0.35
N GLY A 862 -14.15 6.63 -0.51
CA GLY A 862 -13.19 6.53 0.60
C GLY A 862 -12.49 7.86 0.85
N PHE A 863 -12.13 8.14 2.09
CA PHE A 863 -11.40 9.37 2.49
C PHE A 863 -10.13 8.99 3.23
N THR A 864 -9.00 9.58 2.83
CA THR A 864 -7.70 9.24 3.41
C THR A 864 -7.21 10.35 4.34
N TYR A 865 -6.75 9.96 5.53
CA TYR A 865 -6.26 10.90 6.54
C TYR A 865 -4.76 10.74 6.91
N PRO A 866 -3.83 10.33 6.02
CA PRO A 866 -2.43 10.09 6.42
C PRO A 866 -1.65 11.38 6.72
N MET A 867 -2.01 12.49 6.06
CA MET A 867 -1.29 13.76 6.12
C MET A 867 -1.63 14.54 7.39
N ILE A 868 -0.62 14.81 8.22
CA ILE A 868 -0.77 15.53 9.50
C ILE A 868 -0.85 17.04 9.32
N ASP A 869 -0.32 17.59 8.23
CA ASP A 869 -0.28 19.02 7.92
C ASP A 869 -1.63 19.57 7.46
N THR A 870 -2.43 18.76 6.76
CA THR A 870 -3.77 19.10 6.26
C THR A 870 -4.67 19.68 7.35
N ASP A 871 -4.58 19.15 8.58
CA ASP A 871 -5.39 19.57 9.72
C ASP A 871 -5.26 21.08 10.02
N TYR A 872 -4.08 21.65 9.81
CA TYR A 872 -3.72 22.98 10.29
C TYR A 872 -4.00 24.09 9.26
N PHE A 873 -4.15 23.76 7.98
CA PHE A 873 -4.46 24.75 6.95
C PHE A 873 -5.89 25.30 7.04
N LEU A 874 -6.85 24.46 7.44
CA LEU A 874 -8.26 24.82 7.45
C LEU A 874 -8.56 26.04 8.34
N PRO A 875 -8.13 26.09 9.62
CA PRO A 875 -8.34 27.29 10.45
C PRO A 875 -7.73 28.55 9.83
N VAL A 876 -6.55 28.45 9.23
CA VAL A 876 -5.86 29.60 8.62
C VAL A 876 -6.66 30.14 7.42
N LEU A 877 -7.13 29.24 6.54
CA LEU A 877 -7.93 29.65 5.39
C LEU A 877 -9.28 30.24 5.81
N MET A 878 -9.93 29.64 6.81
CA MET A 878 -11.20 30.16 7.36
C MET A 878 -11.03 31.54 8.00
N ASP A 879 -9.95 31.77 8.74
CA ASP A 879 -9.67 33.06 9.38
C ASP A 879 -9.53 34.19 8.35
N ARG A 880 -8.73 33.95 7.30
CA ARG A 880 -8.59 34.92 6.20
C ARG A 880 -9.91 35.15 5.46
N TYR A 881 -10.61 34.07 5.13
CA TYR A 881 -11.88 34.14 4.40
C TYR A 881 -12.96 34.92 5.18
N PHE A 882 -13.17 34.61 6.46
CA PHE A 882 -14.19 35.27 7.28
C PHE A 882 -13.82 36.70 7.67
N SER A 883 -12.53 37.01 7.78
CA SER A 883 -12.07 38.40 7.95
C SER A 883 -12.46 39.25 6.73
N ALA A 884 -12.31 38.72 5.51
CA ALA A 884 -12.72 39.39 4.27
C ALA A 884 -14.24 39.37 4.04
N THR A 885 -14.95 38.34 4.51
CA THR A 885 -16.37 38.10 4.23
C THR A 885 -17.21 37.78 5.49
N PRO A 886 -17.25 38.66 6.50
CA PRO A 886 -17.87 38.35 7.80
C PRO A 886 -19.37 38.00 7.72
N LYS A 887 -20.08 38.49 6.69
CA LYS A 887 -21.50 38.15 6.44
C LYS A 887 -21.71 36.68 6.02
N ARG A 888 -20.65 35.98 5.60
CA ARG A 888 -20.69 34.58 5.14
C ARG A 888 -20.50 33.55 6.25
N VAL A 889 -20.05 33.96 7.43
CA VAL A 889 -19.85 33.07 8.59
C VAL A 889 -21.09 32.20 8.85
N LYS A 890 -22.24 32.84 9.12
CA LYS A 890 -23.46 32.11 9.47
C LYS A 890 -23.99 31.26 8.31
N PRO A 891 -24.16 31.79 7.08
CA PRO A 891 -24.62 30.98 5.96
C PRO A 891 -23.75 29.74 5.70
N LEU A 892 -22.42 29.90 5.68
CA LEU A 892 -21.50 28.81 5.35
C LEU A 892 -21.47 27.74 6.44
N LEU A 893 -21.37 28.14 7.71
CA LEU A 893 -21.26 27.18 8.83
C LEU A 893 -22.60 26.54 9.23
N SER A 894 -23.72 27.07 8.73
CA SER A 894 -25.04 26.47 8.89
C SER A 894 -25.37 25.43 7.81
N THR A 895 -24.53 25.32 6.77
CA THR A 895 -24.66 24.28 5.74
C THR A 895 -24.66 22.89 6.37
N LYS A 896 -25.61 22.05 5.95
CA LYS A 896 -25.73 20.68 6.43
C LYS A 896 -24.64 19.83 5.77
N ALA A 897 -23.98 19.01 6.58
CA ALA A 897 -23.06 18.01 6.09
C ALA A 897 -23.77 16.67 5.85
N GLY A 898 -23.13 15.78 5.10
CA GLY A 898 -23.64 14.45 4.79
C GLY A 898 -24.05 14.23 3.34
N GLU A 899 -23.75 15.19 2.46
CA GLU A 899 -23.96 15.08 1.01
C GLU A 899 -22.87 14.23 0.35
N VAL A 900 -21.61 14.39 0.78
CA VAL A 900 -20.48 13.60 0.24
C VAL A 900 -20.04 12.51 1.21
N ASP A 901 -19.72 12.88 2.45
CA ASP A 901 -19.42 11.90 3.50
C ASP A 901 -20.69 11.61 4.31
N VAL A 902 -21.37 10.51 3.99
CA VAL A 902 -22.62 10.11 4.65
C VAL A 902 -22.47 9.92 6.16
N GLU A 903 -21.25 9.68 6.66
CA GLU A 903 -21.00 9.61 8.10
C GLU A 903 -21.23 10.96 8.78
N ASN A 904 -21.09 12.08 8.06
CA ASN A 904 -21.28 13.43 8.59
C ASN A 904 -22.75 13.90 8.62
N ARG A 905 -23.70 13.05 8.23
CA ARG A 905 -25.14 13.36 8.33
C ARG A 905 -25.52 13.82 9.74
N ASN A 906 -26.43 14.78 9.79
CA ASN A 906 -26.92 15.49 10.99
C ASN A 906 -25.95 16.49 11.62
N LEU A 907 -24.74 16.68 11.07
CA LEU A 907 -23.85 17.77 11.45
C LEU A 907 -24.00 18.96 10.51
N THR A 908 -23.48 20.11 10.93
CA THR A 908 -23.22 21.24 10.04
C THR A 908 -21.72 21.39 9.83
N TRP A 909 -21.34 22.13 8.78
CA TRP A 909 -19.96 22.55 8.57
C TRP A 909 -19.36 23.29 9.77
N GLY A 910 -20.17 24.05 10.53
CA GLY A 910 -19.77 24.64 11.80
C GLY A 910 -19.49 23.64 12.93
N ASN A 911 -20.18 22.48 12.94
CA ASN A 911 -19.84 21.42 13.88
C ASN A 911 -18.49 20.78 13.54
N LEU A 912 -18.25 20.52 12.24
CA LEU A 912 -17.02 19.89 11.76
C LEU A 912 -15.80 20.79 11.94
N SER A 913 -15.93 22.10 11.67
CA SER A 913 -14.86 23.08 11.95
C SER A 913 -14.51 23.15 13.44
N TYR A 914 -15.51 23.07 14.33
CA TYR A 914 -15.30 23.02 15.77
C TYR A 914 -14.57 21.75 16.20
N ILE A 915 -14.91 20.58 15.66
CA ILE A 915 -14.24 19.30 15.98
C ILE A 915 -12.76 19.36 15.58
N ASN A 916 -12.44 19.87 14.39
CA ASN A 916 -11.05 20.05 13.95
C ASN A 916 -10.28 21.04 14.85
N ALA A 917 -10.87 22.21 15.17
CA ALA A 917 -10.23 23.17 16.07
C ALA A 917 -10.01 22.59 17.48
N GLN A 918 -10.95 21.79 17.98
CA GLN A 918 -10.82 21.10 19.27
C GLN A 918 -9.67 20.09 19.26
N LYS A 919 -9.50 19.31 18.18
CA LYS A 919 -8.36 18.41 17.99
C LYS A 919 -7.04 19.17 18.11
N ILE A 920 -6.88 20.25 17.35
CA ILE A 920 -5.66 21.08 17.34
C ILE A 920 -5.39 21.65 18.74
N MET A 921 -6.41 22.19 19.41
CA MET A 921 -6.28 22.71 20.77
C MET A 921 -5.87 21.64 21.79
N ASN A 922 -6.28 20.38 21.60
CA ASN A 922 -5.93 19.29 22.50
C ASN A 922 -4.49 18.77 22.27
N ILE A 923 -4.13 18.46 21.03
CA ILE A 923 -2.82 17.87 20.72
C ILE A 923 -1.66 18.83 20.98
N THR A 924 -1.90 20.13 20.83
CA THR A 924 -0.86 21.17 21.02
C THR A 924 -0.63 21.54 22.49
N ALA A 925 -1.50 21.10 23.40
CA ALA A 925 -1.43 21.47 24.82
C ALA A 925 -0.24 20.83 25.55
N ALA A 926 0.27 19.69 25.09
CA ALA A 926 1.40 19.00 25.72
C ALA A 926 2.69 19.83 25.62
N PHE A 927 2.98 20.37 24.44
CA PHE A 927 4.16 21.20 24.21
C PHE A 927 4.11 22.53 24.97
N GLU A 928 2.91 23.09 25.19
CA GLU A 928 2.74 24.28 26.04
C GLU A 928 3.25 24.02 27.47
N LYS A 929 3.01 22.82 27.99
CA LYS A 929 3.40 22.41 29.34
C LYS A 929 4.87 22.02 29.43
N GLU A 930 5.37 21.30 28.43
CA GLU A 930 6.74 20.81 28.37
C GLU A 930 7.29 20.94 26.93
N GLN A 931 8.16 21.92 26.74
CA GLN A 931 8.69 22.37 25.45
C GLN A 931 9.89 21.49 25.01
N SER A 932 9.63 20.22 24.74
CA SER A 932 10.63 19.23 24.32
C SER A 932 10.23 18.55 23.00
N VAL A 933 11.21 17.93 22.31
CA VAL A 933 10.98 17.20 21.05
C VAL A 933 9.90 16.13 21.20
N LYS A 934 9.83 15.49 22.38
CA LYS A 934 8.80 14.51 22.77
C LYS A 934 7.36 14.98 22.50
N ASN A 935 7.10 16.27 22.67
CA ASN A 935 5.76 16.86 22.56
C ASN A 935 5.53 17.59 21.22
N LEU A 936 6.46 17.48 20.26
CA LEU A 936 6.24 17.93 18.90
C LEU A 936 5.28 17.01 18.15
N ILE A 937 4.66 17.53 17.09
CA ILE A 937 3.79 16.77 16.20
C ILE A 937 4.67 15.88 15.31
N GLN A 938 4.36 14.58 15.28
CA GLN A 938 5.09 13.57 14.55
C GLN A 938 4.19 12.93 13.49
N LEU A 939 4.78 12.38 12.43
CA LEU A 939 4.07 11.55 11.46
C LEU A 939 3.39 10.38 12.17
N LYS A 940 2.17 10.04 11.74
CA LYS A 940 1.36 8.96 12.34
C LYS A 940 2.14 7.64 12.36
N LYS A 941 2.01 6.87 13.45
CA LYS A 941 2.71 5.59 13.62
C LYS A 941 2.39 4.64 12.46
N GLY A 942 3.42 4.10 11.79
CA GLY A 942 3.27 3.19 10.66
C GLY A 942 3.23 3.86 9.28
N GLU A 943 2.94 5.17 9.20
CA GLU A 943 2.95 5.90 7.95
C GLU A 943 4.38 6.28 7.54
N LEU A 944 4.80 6.03 6.30
CA LEU A 944 6.11 6.42 5.78
C LEU A 944 6.16 7.91 5.39
N VAL A 945 5.03 8.42 4.90
CA VAL A 945 4.81 9.81 4.49
C VAL A 945 3.69 10.41 5.32
N GLY A 946 3.60 11.73 5.40
CA GLY A 946 2.50 12.35 6.16
C GLY A 946 2.51 13.87 6.19
N GLN A 947 3.17 14.53 5.24
CA GLN A 947 3.10 15.98 5.06
C GLN A 947 3.31 16.32 3.56
N TRP A 948 3.26 17.60 3.20
CA TRP A 948 3.32 18.15 1.84
C TRP A 948 4.31 17.48 0.87
N ARG A 949 5.50 17.07 1.34
CA ARG A 949 6.50 16.42 0.50
C ARG A 949 6.15 14.99 0.12
N ASP A 950 5.03 14.43 0.56
CA ASP A 950 4.38 13.18 0.12
C ASP A 950 5.26 12.22 -0.71
N SER A 951 6.36 11.74 -0.11
CA SER A 951 7.39 10.96 -0.78
C SER A 951 8.21 10.22 0.26
N THR A 952 8.47 8.93 0.01
CA THR A 952 9.16 8.00 0.92
C THR A 952 10.45 8.58 1.51
N TYR A 953 11.24 9.28 0.70
CA TYR A 953 12.50 9.89 1.14
C TYR A 953 12.43 11.41 1.31
N GLY A 954 11.26 12.04 1.16
CA GLY A 954 11.10 13.50 1.18
C GLY A 954 11.57 14.17 2.47
N LEU A 955 11.57 13.46 3.61
CA LEU A 955 12.09 13.92 4.91
C LEU A 955 13.38 13.21 5.33
N ALA A 956 14.01 12.45 4.44
CA ALA A 956 15.16 11.59 4.74
C ALA A 956 14.91 10.67 5.96
N ASN A 957 13.74 10.01 6.00
CA ASN A 957 13.22 9.20 7.11
C ASN A 957 12.86 9.95 8.40
N GLY A 958 13.02 11.27 8.45
CA GLY A 958 12.61 12.08 9.58
C GLY A 958 11.11 11.98 9.87
N ARG A 959 10.75 11.91 11.16
CA ARG A 959 9.35 11.74 11.63
C ARG A 959 8.74 12.99 12.21
N ILE A 960 9.53 14.03 12.45
CA ILE A 960 9.07 15.28 13.08
C ILE A 960 9.40 16.44 12.13
N PRO A 961 8.46 16.83 11.27
CA PRO A 961 8.77 17.74 10.17
C PRO A 961 8.76 19.22 10.60
N PHE A 962 9.64 20.02 9.98
CA PHE A 962 9.81 21.45 10.30
C PHE A 962 8.57 22.29 9.97
N ASP A 963 8.01 22.13 8.77
CA ASP A 963 6.87 22.91 8.26
C ASP A 963 5.66 22.82 9.22
N VAL A 964 5.36 21.62 9.72
CA VAL A 964 4.25 21.41 10.66
C VAL A 964 4.52 22.11 11.98
N ASN A 965 5.66 21.83 12.60
CA ASN A 965 5.94 22.24 13.96
C ASN A 965 6.32 23.72 14.10
N CYS A 966 7.09 24.25 13.13
CA CYS A 966 7.62 25.61 13.16
C CYS A 966 6.80 26.61 12.34
N ALA A 967 5.81 26.18 11.57
CA ALA A 967 4.93 27.09 10.81
C ALA A 967 3.44 26.81 10.99
N LEU A 968 2.97 25.62 10.65
CA LEU A 968 1.54 25.35 10.54
C LEU A 968 0.81 25.30 11.88
N VAL A 969 1.37 24.60 12.87
CA VAL A 969 0.80 24.51 14.22
C VAL A 969 0.60 25.91 14.85
N PRO A 970 1.64 26.77 14.96
CA PRO A 970 1.43 28.10 15.50
C PRO A 970 0.48 28.95 14.64
N ALA A 971 0.49 28.82 13.31
CA ALA A 971 -0.41 29.56 12.43
C ALA A 971 -1.89 29.18 12.66
N ALA A 972 -2.17 27.88 12.78
CA ALA A 972 -3.50 27.38 13.08
C ALA A 972 -3.98 27.84 14.47
N LEU A 973 -3.10 27.87 15.48
CA LEU A 973 -3.45 28.36 16.81
C LEU A 973 -3.75 29.87 16.82
N TYR A 974 -2.99 30.67 16.07
CA TYR A 974 -3.32 32.10 15.88
C TYR A 974 -4.68 32.27 15.19
N ALA A 975 -4.93 31.50 14.13
CA ALA A 975 -6.21 31.51 13.42
C ALA A 975 -7.38 31.09 14.32
N ILE A 976 -7.23 30.03 15.13
CA ILE A 976 -8.25 29.61 16.11
C ILE A 976 -8.52 30.73 17.12
N SER A 977 -7.48 31.43 17.58
CA SER A 977 -7.63 32.59 18.47
C SER A 977 -8.48 33.70 17.83
N SER A 978 -8.21 34.05 16.57
CA SER A 978 -8.97 35.06 15.82
C SER A 978 -10.40 34.63 15.57
N LEU A 979 -10.59 33.40 15.06
CA LEU A 979 -11.89 32.80 14.81
C LEU A 979 -12.77 32.70 16.05
N ALA A 980 -12.19 32.44 17.23
CA ALA A 980 -12.92 32.39 18.50
C ALA A 980 -13.52 33.74 18.91
N LYS A 981 -13.04 34.87 18.36
CA LYS A 981 -13.63 36.21 18.55
C LYS A 981 -14.82 36.46 17.61
N VAL A 982 -14.95 35.68 16.54
CA VAL A 982 -15.98 35.85 15.52
C VAL A 982 -17.26 35.11 15.94
N SER A 983 -18.35 35.87 16.13
CA SER A 983 -19.64 35.32 16.55
C SER A 983 -20.16 34.29 15.54
N GLY A 984 -20.50 33.09 16.02
CA GLY A 984 -21.09 32.03 15.22
C GLY A 984 -20.10 31.05 14.58
N VAL A 985 -18.78 31.25 14.73
CA VAL A 985 -17.78 30.28 14.25
C VAL A 985 -17.69 29.07 15.19
N TYR A 986 -17.41 29.31 16.47
CA TYR A 986 -17.38 28.27 17.50
C TYR A 986 -18.56 28.45 18.47
N PRO A 987 -19.06 27.35 19.09
CA PRO A 987 -20.13 27.44 20.08
C PRO A 987 -19.68 28.33 21.25
N ASN A 988 -20.59 29.10 21.86
CA ASN A 988 -20.28 29.89 23.05
C ASN A 988 -20.55 29.07 24.32
N ASN A 989 -19.55 28.30 24.78
CA ASN A 989 -19.67 27.42 25.95
C ASN A 989 -18.42 27.51 26.85
N SER A 990 -18.41 26.80 27.97
CA SER A 990 -17.30 26.83 28.95
C SER A 990 -15.95 26.35 28.39
N VAL A 991 -15.95 25.56 27.31
CA VAL A 991 -14.73 25.06 26.67
C VAL A 991 -14.11 26.12 25.78
N THR A 992 -14.92 26.80 24.98
CA THR A 992 -14.48 27.74 23.92
C THR A 992 -14.39 29.19 24.36
N LYS A 993 -15.02 29.57 25.47
CA LYS A 993 -15.09 30.96 25.96
C LYS A 993 -13.72 31.63 26.07
N ASP A 994 -12.70 30.88 26.44
CA ASP A 994 -11.33 31.38 26.63
C ASP A 994 -10.39 31.02 25.47
N TRP A 995 -10.88 30.39 24.39
CA TRP A 995 -10.04 29.95 23.27
C TRP A 995 -9.29 31.10 22.60
N SER A 996 -9.89 32.29 22.51
CA SER A 996 -9.20 33.47 21.99
C SER A 996 -7.88 33.73 22.74
N THR A 997 -7.88 33.62 24.07
CA THR A 997 -6.71 33.93 24.90
C THR A 997 -5.78 32.72 25.00
N VAL A 998 -6.33 31.53 25.20
CA VAL A 998 -5.56 30.29 25.36
C VAL A 998 -4.81 29.93 24.07
N ALA A 999 -5.49 30.02 22.92
CA ALA A 999 -4.88 29.70 21.63
C ALA A 999 -3.78 30.71 21.26
N ALA A 1000 -3.98 32.01 21.52
CA ALA A 1000 -2.97 33.03 21.27
C ALA A 1000 -1.69 32.82 22.11
N LYS A 1001 -1.85 32.54 23.42
CA LYS A 1001 -0.72 32.22 24.31
C LYS A 1001 0.02 30.98 23.82
N ARG A 1002 -0.72 29.93 23.45
CA ARG A 1002 -0.14 28.68 22.97
C ARG A 1002 0.57 28.86 21.64
N ALA A 1003 -0.01 29.61 20.70
CA ALA A 1003 0.59 29.95 19.42
C ALA A 1003 1.95 30.61 19.62
N LYS A 1004 2.04 31.59 20.53
CA LYS A 1004 3.29 32.29 20.85
C LYS A 1004 4.36 31.33 21.40
N ILE A 1005 3.99 30.42 22.29
CA ILE A 1005 4.91 29.41 22.83
C ILE A 1005 5.41 28.48 21.72
N TRP A 1006 4.52 27.94 20.89
CA TRP A 1006 4.88 27.08 19.76
C TRP A 1006 5.79 27.81 18.77
N GLU A 1007 5.45 29.05 18.42
CA GLU A 1007 6.23 29.84 17.47
C GLU A 1007 7.66 30.10 17.95
N ASP A 1008 7.84 30.42 19.23
CA ASP A 1008 9.13 30.81 19.81
C ASP A 1008 9.99 29.60 20.20
N ARG A 1009 9.37 28.53 20.69
CA ARG A 1009 10.09 27.44 21.36
C ARG A 1009 10.37 26.24 20.48
N THR A 1010 9.68 26.09 19.35
CA THR A 1010 9.99 25.03 18.38
C THR A 1010 11.21 25.34 17.54
N LEU A 1011 11.40 26.60 17.15
CA LEU A 1011 12.44 27.00 16.20
C LEU A 1011 13.87 26.62 16.64
N PRO A 1012 14.29 26.84 17.92
CA PRO A 1012 15.61 26.41 18.40
C PRO A 1012 15.82 24.89 18.37
N LEU A 1013 14.75 24.09 18.42
CA LEU A 1013 14.84 22.63 18.40
C LEU A 1013 15.27 22.10 17.02
N PHE A 1014 15.08 22.88 15.94
CA PHE A 1014 15.50 22.53 14.59
C PHE A 1014 16.79 23.23 14.14
N GLU A 1015 17.25 24.25 14.87
CA GLU A 1015 18.46 25.00 14.50
C GLU A 1015 19.72 24.13 14.58
N TYR A 1016 20.59 24.22 13.57
CA TYR A 1016 21.93 23.67 13.61
C TYR A 1016 22.96 24.66 13.07
N ASN A 1017 24.23 24.46 13.42
CA ASN A 1017 25.32 25.25 12.88
C ASN A 1017 26.50 24.38 12.46
N LEU A 1018 27.19 24.82 11.41
CA LEU A 1018 28.39 24.21 10.87
C LEU A 1018 29.51 25.25 10.85
N THR A 1019 30.74 24.85 11.17
CA THR A 1019 31.88 25.74 10.91
C THR A 1019 32.07 25.91 9.40
N VAL A 1020 32.58 27.07 8.96
CA VAL A 1020 32.90 27.28 7.54
C VAL A 1020 33.83 26.19 7.00
N GLY A 1021 34.77 25.70 7.81
CA GLY A 1021 35.67 24.59 7.45
C GLY A 1021 34.92 23.28 7.21
N THR A 1022 34.01 22.88 8.11
CA THR A 1022 33.19 21.67 7.95
C THR A 1022 32.29 21.77 6.73
N ALA A 1023 31.59 22.89 6.56
CA ALA A 1023 30.73 23.11 5.39
C ALA A 1023 31.53 23.07 4.08
N THR A 1024 32.75 23.62 4.08
CA THR A 1024 33.67 23.56 2.93
C THR A 1024 34.11 22.13 2.61
N SER A 1025 34.35 21.28 3.61
CA SER A 1025 34.68 19.87 3.40
C SER A 1025 33.50 19.13 2.79
N ASN A 1026 32.32 19.23 3.43
CA ASN A 1026 31.11 18.54 2.99
C ASN A 1026 30.74 18.88 1.54
N LEU A 1027 30.94 20.14 1.11
CA LEU A 1027 30.70 20.54 -0.29
C LEU A 1027 31.66 19.89 -1.29
N LYS A 1028 32.93 19.70 -0.90
CA LYS A 1028 33.91 19.02 -1.75
C LYS A 1028 33.58 17.55 -1.90
N ASP A 1029 33.18 16.92 -0.80
CA ASP A 1029 32.78 15.51 -0.78
C ASP A 1029 31.48 15.32 -1.59
N TYR A 1030 30.49 16.19 -1.40
CA TYR A 1030 29.25 16.19 -2.19
C TYR A 1030 29.52 16.24 -3.69
N VAL A 1031 30.30 17.21 -4.18
CA VAL A 1031 30.58 17.32 -5.63
C VAL A 1031 31.39 16.13 -6.14
N LYS A 1032 32.26 15.54 -5.32
CA LYS A 1032 33.04 14.35 -5.68
C LYS A 1032 32.17 13.09 -5.82
N GLU A 1033 31.15 12.96 -4.99
CA GLU A 1033 30.25 11.79 -4.92
C GLU A 1033 29.00 11.94 -5.79
N ASN A 1034 28.66 13.16 -6.21
CA ASN A 1034 27.45 13.44 -6.98
C ASN A 1034 27.56 12.95 -8.43
N THR A 1035 26.48 12.33 -8.93
CA THR A 1035 26.42 11.74 -10.27
C THR A 1035 25.80 12.64 -11.34
N PHE A 1036 25.14 13.74 -10.95
CA PHE A 1036 24.41 14.65 -11.83
C PHE A 1036 24.95 16.10 -11.84
N TYR A 1037 25.94 16.40 -10.99
CA TYR A 1037 26.56 17.72 -10.87
C TYR A 1037 28.08 17.61 -10.73
N ASP A 1038 28.82 18.10 -11.73
CA ASP A 1038 30.29 18.15 -11.77
C ASP A 1038 30.86 19.58 -11.74
N GLY A 1039 30.06 20.54 -11.27
CA GLY A 1039 30.38 21.98 -11.29
C GLY A 1039 31.19 22.49 -10.09
N PRO A 1040 31.37 23.82 -9.98
CA PRO A 1040 32.09 24.43 -8.85
C PRO A 1040 31.37 24.21 -7.52
N THR A 1041 32.14 23.93 -6.46
CA THR A 1041 31.62 23.73 -5.09
C THR A 1041 31.06 25.01 -4.45
N HIS A 1042 31.43 26.19 -4.95
CA HIS A 1042 31.09 27.50 -4.40
C HIS A 1042 31.49 27.70 -2.92
N THR A 1043 32.59 27.10 -2.47
CA THR A 1043 33.07 27.18 -1.08
C THR A 1043 33.32 28.59 -0.58
N ASP A 1044 33.71 29.52 -1.46
CA ASP A 1044 33.93 30.93 -1.09
C ASP A 1044 32.65 31.61 -0.60
N SER A 1045 31.49 31.18 -1.11
CA SER A 1045 30.18 31.70 -0.68
C SER A 1045 29.83 31.31 0.75
N VAL A 1046 30.35 30.19 1.25
CA VAL A 1046 30.11 29.72 2.62
C VAL A 1046 30.64 30.72 3.64
N ALA A 1047 31.84 31.27 3.40
CA ALA A 1047 32.45 32.28 4.26
C ALA A 1047 31.67 33.60 4.18
N ASN A 1048 31.32 34.04 2.97
CA ASN A 1048 30.63 35.31 2.71
C ASN A 1048 29.23 35.39 3.34
N TYR A 1049 28.55 34.25 3.45
CA TYR A 1049 27.20 34.14 4.01
C TYR A 1049 27.19 33.32 5.32
N SER A 1050 28.22 33.54 6.16
CA SER A 1050 28.33 32.97 7.51
C SER A 1050 28.18 34.06 8.58
N SER A 1051 27.70 33.64 9.76
CA SER A 1051 27.62 34.49 10.95
C SER A 1051 28.67 34.02 11.95
N SER A 1052 29.65 34.87 12.26
CA SER A 1052 30.75 34.54 13.20
C SER A 1052 31.52 33.26 12.83
N GLY A 1053 31.79 33.05 11.54
CA GLY A 1053 32.52 31.88 11.04
C GLY A 1053 31.70 30.57 11.06
N LYS A 1054 30.37 30.67 11.22
CA LYS A 1054 29.45 29.53 11.20
C LYS A 1054 28.32 29.74 10.20
N VAL A 1055 27.96 28.67 9.49
CA VAL A 1055 26.71 28.58 8.74
C VAL A 1055 25.63 28.18 9.73
N VAL A 1056 24.60 29.00 9.89
CA VAL A 1056 23.41 28.69 10.69
C VAL A 1056 22.28 28.33 9.73
N ASP A 1057 21.58 27.24 10.02
CA ASP A 1057 20.46 26.75 9.21
C ASP A 1057 19.49 25.92 10.07
N TYR A 1058 18.36 25.52 9.49
CA TYR A 1058 17.31 24.76 10.17
C TYR A 1058 17.14 23.40 9.52
N ALA A 1059 17.02 22.37 10.36
CA ALA A 1059 16.89 21.00 9.91
C ALA A 1059 15.52 20.77 9.26
N LEU A 1060 15.50 19.97 8.19
CA LEU A 1060 14.29 19.59 7.47
C LEU A 1060 13.29 18.84 8.36
N ALA A 1061 13.83 17.99 9.23
CA ALA A 1061 13.08 17.21 10.20
C ALA A 1061 13.97 16.86 11.40
N ILE A 1062 13.35 16.35 12.46
CA ILE A 1062 14.03 15.57 13.50
C ILE A 1062 13.68 14.09 13.28
N ASN A 1063 14.65 13.19 13.50
CA ASN A 1063 14.52 11.78 13.19
C ASN A 1063 13.32 11.16 13.93
N THR A 1064 13.38 11.08 15.26
CA THR A 1064 12.25 10.62 16.09
C THR A 1064 12.24 11.32 17.46
N THR A 1065 11.31 10.93 18.34
CA THR A 1065 11.35 11.36 19.75
C THR A 1065 12.30 10.57 20.64
N LYS A 1066 12.86 9.46 20.13
CA LYS A 1066 13.86 8.66 20.83
C LYS A 1066 15.28 9.02 20.38
N ASP A 1067 15.39 9.32 19.10
CA ASP A 1067 16.59 9.80 18.43
C ASP A 1067 16.29 11.20 17.91
N GLU A 1068 16.68 12.21 18.69
CA GLU A 1068 16.44 13.62 18.36
C GLU A 1068 17.46 14.17 17.35
N GLU A 1069 18.12 13.30 16.56
CA GLU A 1069 19.01 13.72 15.48
C GLU A 1069 18.29 14.66 14.49
N LYS A 1070 18.96 15.78 14.19
CA LYS A 1070 18.51 16.77 13.22
C LYS A 1070 18.89 16.33 11.81
N ILE A 1071 17.91 16.25 10.92
CA ILE A 1071 18.11 16.00 9.50
C ILE A 1071 18.61 17.29 8.83
N ARG A 1072 19.93 17.45 8.77
CA ARG A 1072 20.65 18.68 8.35
C ARG A 1072 20.67 18.89 6.83
N ILE A 1073 19.49 18.93 6.21
CA ILE A 1073 19.30 19.25 4.80
C ILE A 1073 18.85 20.70 4.70
N THR A 1074 19.47 21.55 3.87
CA THR A 1074 18.98 22.91 3.62
C THR A 1074 17.73 22.84 2.74
N HIS A 1075 16.66 23.56 3.07
CA HIS A 1075 15.35 23.34 2.44
C HIS A 1075 14.48 24.60 2.33
N THR A 1076 13.44 24.55 1.49
CA THR A 1076 12.50 25.66 1.27
C THR A 1076 11.34 25.72 2.26
N ASP A 1077 11.14 24.74 3.15
CA ASP A 1077 10.01 24.71 4.12
C ASP A 1077 10.01 25.91 5.09
N THR A 1078 11.14 26.62 5.20
CA THR A 1078 11.21 27.93 5.86
C THR A 1078 10.21 28.95 5.28
N ALA A 1079 9.85 28.81 4.00
CA ALA A 1079 8.83 29.61 3.32
C ALA A 1079 7.44 29.52 3.99
N PHE A 1080 7.05 28.36 4.53
CA PHE A 1080 5.78 28.23 5.26
C PHE A 1080 5.74 29.17 6.47
N ARG A 1081 6.83 29.20 7.25
CA ARG A 1081 6.92 30.08 8.42
C ARG A 1081 6.89 31.55 8.00
N LEU A 1082 7.63 31.90 6.95
CA LEU A 1082 7.66 33.27 6.42
C LEU A 1082 6.30 33.73 5.88
N PHE A 1083 5.53 32.83 5.28
CA PHE A 1083 4.25 33.15 4.66
C PHE A 1083 3.08 33.17 5.64
N LEU A 1084 3.05 32.21 6.58
CA LEU A 1084 1.92 32.00 7.48
C LEU A 1084 2.02 32.80 8.78
N LEU A 1085 3.23 33.16 9.21
CA LEU A 1085 3.46 33.87 10.47
C LEU A 1085 4.06 35.25 10.26
N ASN A 1086 3.76 36.15 11.18
CA ASN A 1086 4.61 37.31 11.43
C ASN A 1086 5.71 36.81 12.36
N SER A 1087 6.85 36.37 11.82
CA SER A 1087 7.91 35.68 12.57
C SER A 1087 8.14 36.29 13.96
N THR A 1088 8.32 35.42 14.94
CA THR A 1088 8.50 35.73 16.37
C THR A 1088 8.96 37.14 16.72
N ASN A 1089 8.26 37.80 17.63
CA ASN A 1089 8.71 39.08 18.20
C ASN A 1089 10.01 38.95 19.05
N ASP A 1090 10.53 37.74 19.28
CA ASP A 1090 11.87 37.57 19.86
C ASP A 1090 12.93 38.02 18.85
N ALA A 1091 13.63 39.10 19.19
CA ALA A 1091 14.61 39.73 18.32
C ALA A 1091 15.75 38.80 17.93
N GLN A 1092 16.21 37.90 18.81
CA GLN A 1092 17.33 37.00 18.52
C GLN A 1092 16.90 35.90 17.56
N LEU A 1093 15.75 35.27 17.83
CA LEU A 1093 15.22 34.18 17.02
C LEU A 1093 14.83 34.65 15.61
N THR A 1094 14.13 35.79 15.51
CA THR A 1094 13.76 36.35 14.20
C THR A 1094 14.97 36.79 13.41
N THR A 1095 15.96 37.42 14.04
CA THR A 1095 17.19 37.83 13.35
C THR A 1095 17.97 36.62 12.83
N SER A 1096 18.10 35.55 13.64
CA SER A 1096 18.79 34.31 13.23
C SER A 1096 18.09 33.65 12.04
N PHE A 1097 16.77 33.43 12.15
CA PHE A 1097 15.98 32.70 11.15
C PHE A 1097 15.89 33.41 9.80
N LEU A 1098 15.59 34.72 9.80
CA LEU A 1098 15.51 35.51 8.57
C LEU A 1098 16.86 35.56 7.87
N ASN A 1099 17.95 35.73 8.62
CA ASN A 1099 19.29 35.75 8.07
C ASN A 1099 19.69 34.38 7.50
N ALA A 1100 19.42 33.28 8.21
CA ALA A 1100 19.69 31.92 7.72
C ALA A 1100 18.96 31.63 6.40
N THR A 1101 17.66 31.97 6.33
CA THR A 1101 16.84 31.77 5.12
C THR A 1101 17.34 32.63 3.96
N ALA A 1102 17.64 33.91 4.20
CA ALA A 1102 18.20 34.79 3.18
C ALA A 1102 19.55 34.29 2.65
N ASN A 1103 20.44 33.85 3.55
CA ASN A 1103 21.76 33.32 3.20
C ASN A 1103 21.67 32.00 2.41
N ALA A 1104 20.70 31.14 2.71
CA ALA A 1104 20.46 29.91 1.95
C ALA A 1104 20.08 30.22 0.48
N ILE A 1105 19.30 31.28 0.24
CA ILE A 1105 18.95 31.74 -1.11
C ILE A 1105 20.14 32.43 -1.79
N LEU A 1106 20.89 33.26 -1.07
CA LEU A 1106 22.01 34.01 -1.66
C LEU A 1106 23.22 33.12 -2.03
N ARG A 1107 23.39 31.98 -1.37
CA ARG A 1107 24.40 30.98 -1.74
C ARG A 1107 23.98 30.20 -3.01
N PRO A 1108 24.85 30.11 -4.04
CA PRO A 1108 24.61 29.26 -5.20
C PRO A 1108 24.65 27.76 -4.84
N PHE A 1109 23.85 26.94 -5.49
CA PHE A 1109 23.93 25.48 -5.39
C PHE A 1109 25.31 24.98 -5.90
N PRO A 1110 26.01 24.06 -5.18
CA PRO A 1110 25.51 23.28 -4.04
C PRO A 1110 25.69 23.92 -2.66
N ALA A 1111 26.34 25.09 -2.53
CA ALA A 1111 26.53 25.77 -1.24
C ALA A 1111 25.23 26.34 -0.62
N GLY A 1112 24.18 26.53 -1.43
CA GLY A 1112 22.85 26.99 -1.03
C GLY A 1112 21.76 26.46 -1.94
N LEU A 1113 20.64 27.17 -2.01
CA LEU A 1113 19.45 26.74 -2.74
C LEU A 1113 19.40 27.25 -4.19
N SER A 1114 20.13 28.31 -4.52
CA SER A 1114 19.94 29.01 -5.81
C SER A 1114 20.66 28.36 -6.98
N THR A 1115 19.90 28.09 -8.05
CA THR A 1115 20.41 27.86 -9.41
C THR A 1115 19.94 28.99 -10.33
N PRO A 1116 20.47 29.12 -11.56
CA PRO A 1116 19.92 30.03 -12.56
C PRO A 1116 18.48 29.69 -12.99
N LEU A 1117 17.95 28.50 -12.64
CA LEU A 1117 16.64 27.99 -13.09
C LEU A 1117 15.58 28.00 -11.98
N GLY A 1118 15.95 28.38 -10.75
CA GLY A 1118 15.09 28.32 -9.58
C GLY A 1118 15.87 28.08 -8.28
N ILE A 1119 15.18 28.16 -7.15
CA ILE A 1119 15.69 27.60 -5.89
C ILE A 1119 15.27 26.14 -5.75
N VAL A 1120 16.21 25.27 -5.37
CA VAL A 1120 15.91 23.84 -5.17
C VAL A 1120 15.17 23.60 -3.86
N VAL A 1121 14.27 22.62 -3.84
CA VAL A 1121 13.40 22.34 -2.68
C VAL A 1121 14.13 21.76 -1.47
N ALA A 1122 15.12 20.90 -1.70
CA ALA A 1122 15.97 20.32 -0.67
C ALA A 1122 17.39 20.11 -1.20
N ASN A 1123 18.38 20.48 -0.40
CA ASN A 1123 19.80 20.38 -0.74
C ASN A 1123 20.58 19.67 0.39
N PRO A 1124 21.05 18.43 0.17
CA PRO A 1124 21.79 17.66 1.17
C PRO A 1124 23.28 18.01 1.25
N ALA A 1125 23.80 18.91 0.41
CA ALA A 1125 25.25 19.08 0.22
C ALA A 1125 26.02 19.51 1.48
N LEU A 1126 25.36 20.17 2.43
CA LEU A 1126 25.97 20.57 3.71
C LEU A 1126 25.85 19.49 4.79
N ALA A 1127 25.11 18.41 4.56
CA ALA A 1127 24.84 17.37 5.56
C ALA A 1127 26.06 16.49 5.88
N GLY A 1128 26.94 16.26 4.89
CA GLY A 1128 28.06 15.32 5.01
C GLY A 1128 27.58 13.87 5.18
N ASN A 1129 26.56 13.48 4.43
CA ASN A 1129 25.94 12.16 4.49
C ASN A 1129 25.69 11.62 3.08
N GLU A 1130 26.38 10.53 2.72
CA GLU A 1130 26.35 9.92 1.39
C GLU A 1130 24.94 9.40 1.01
N VAL A 1131 24.16 8.90 1.99
CA VAL A 1131 22.80 8.42 1.76
C VAL A 1131 21.88 9.58 1.35
N PHE A 1132 22.04 10.75 1.98
CA PHE A 1132 21.28 11.93 1.59
C PHE A 1132 21.69 12.42 0.20
N THR A 1133 23.00 12.39 -0.11
CA THR A 1133 23.52 12.73 -1.44
C THR A 1133 22.93 11.83 -2.54
N ALA A 1134 22.85 10.53 -2.30
CA ALA A 1134 22.33 9.55 -3.27
C ALA A 1134 20.82 9.65 -3.50
N ASN A 1135 20.04 10.04 -2.48
CA ASN A 1135 18.58 10.01 -2.54
C ASN A 1135 17.93 11.36 -2.91
N PHE A 1136 18.60 12.49 -2.67
CA PHE A 1136 18.10 13.84 -3.02
C PHE A 1136 18.72 14.32 -4.34
N THR A 1137 18.42 13.61 -5.44
CA THR A 1137 18.94 13.93 -6.77
C THR A 1137 18.11 15.01 -7.48
N ASN A 1138 18.58 15.46 -8.65
CA ASN A 1138 17.81 16.31 -9.56
C ASN A 1138 16.65 15.55 -10.24
N ALA A 1139 16.51 14.24 -10.08
CA ALA A 1139 15.36 13.49 -10.54
C ALA A 1139 14.38 13.11 -9.41
N ALA A 1140 14.75 13.36 -8.15
CA ALA A 1140 13.89 13.06 -7.01
C ALA A 1140 12.82 14.15 -6.85
N TYR A 1141 11.54 13.75 -6.83
CA TYR A 1141 10.37 14.65 -6.84
C TYR A 1141 10.37 15.73 -5.74
N HIS A 1142 11.00 15.46 -4.58
CA HIS A 1142 11.20 16.45 -3.50
C HIS A 1142 12.69 16.65 -3.15
N GLY A 1143 13.58 16.31 -4.09
CA GLY A 1143 15.04 16.45 -3.99
C GLY A 1143 15.53 17.83 -4.45
N THR A 1144 16.60 17.84 -5.26
CA THR A 1144 17.20 19.07 -5.78
C THR A 1144 16.47 19.59 -7.03
N VAL A 1145 15.14 19.56 -7.01
CA VAL A 1145 14.23 20.01 -8.07
C VAL A 1145 13.62 21.38 -7.74
N VAL A 1146 12.98 22.03 -8.72
CA VAL A 1146 12.36 23.34 -8.56
C VAL A 1146 10.84 23.21 -8.67
N TRP A 1147 10.13 23.71 -7.68
CA TRP A 1147 8.66 23.74 -7.63
C TRP A 1147 8.14 25.17 -7.73
N SER A 1148 7.24 25.42 -8.69
CA SER A 1148 6.69 26.78 -8.93
C SER A 1148 6.04 27.39 -7.68
N TRP A 1149 5.20 26.63 -6.98
CA TRP A 1149 4.49 27.15 -5.82
C TRP A 1149 5.42 27.41 -4.62
N GLN A 1150 6.53 26.67 -4.48
CA GLN A 1150 7.55 26.96 -3.46
C GLN A 1150 8.27 28.28 -3.75
N LEU A 1151 8.51 28.60 -5.03
CA LEU A 1151 9.00 29.92 -5.43
C LEU A 1151 8.01 31.01 -5.02
N ALA A 1152 6.71 30.81 -5.32
CA ALA A 1152 5.65 31.76 -4.98
C ALA A 1152 5.50 31.94 -3.47
N LEU A 1153 5.50 30.84 -2.71
CA LEU A 1153 5.41 30.83 -1.25
C LEU A 1153 6.59 31.55 -0.61
N MET A 1154 7.82 31.25 -1.05
CA MET A 1154 9.03 31.92 -0.57
C MET A 1154 9.00 33.42 -0.90
N ALA A 1155 8.65 33.79 -2.13
CA ALA A 1155 8.57 35.18 -2.56
C ALA A 1155 7.55 35.98 -1.73
N LYS A 1156 6.34 35.44 -1.53
CA LYS A 1156 5.32 36.08 -0.69
C LYS A 1156 5.69 36.09 0.79
N GLY A 1157 6.38 35.06 1.27
CA GLY A 1157 6.89 35.01 2.63
C GLY A 1157 7.92 36.12 2.89
N LEU A 1158 8.93 36.25 2.04
CA LEU A 1158 9.94 37.32 2.11
C LEU A 1158 9.30 38.71 2.01
N GLU A 1159 8.37 38.90 1.07
CA GLU A 1159 7.62 40.15 0.93
C GLU A 1159 6.85 40.51 2.20
N ARG A 1160 6.15 39.53 2.78
CA ARG A 1160 5.40 39.71 4.03
C ARG A 1160 6.32 40.17 5.15
N GLN A 1161 7.51 39.59 5.27
CA GLN A 1161 8.46 40.00 6.30
C GLN A 1161 8.99 41.42 6.03
N LEU A 1162 9.41 41.74 4.81
CA LEU A 1162 9.89 43.09 4.45
C LEU A 1162 8.82 44.18 4.68
N ALA A 1163 7.55 43.90 4.38
CA ALA A 1163 6.45 44.82 4.59
C ALA A 1163 6.25 45.23 6.07
N ARG A 1164 6.69 44.40 7.03
CA ARG A 1164 6.65 44.74 8.46
C ARG A 1164 7.57 45.90 8.84
N CYS A 1165 8.53 46.27 7.98
CA CYS A 1165 9.45 47.38 8.22
C CYS A 1165 8.87 48.76 7.84
N SER A 1166 7.72 48.80 7.16
CA SER A 1166 7.18 50.02 6.55
C SER A 1166 6.06 50.71 7.37
N SER A 1167 5.89 50.43 8.66
CA SER A 1167 4.67 50.85 9.38
C SER A 1167 4.54 52.36 9.60
N SER A 1168 3.74 52.97 8.72
CA SER A 1168 2.73 53.98 9.08
C SER A 1168 1.31 53.39 9.05
N GLN A 1169 1.14 52.07 8.96
CA GLN A 1169 -0.15 51.39 8.90
C GLN A 1169 -0.18 50.08 9.70
N SER A 1170 -0.55 50.15 10.99
CA SER A 1170 -1.44 49.16 11.64
C SER A 1170 -1.70 49.52 13.10
N ASN A 1171 -2.97 49.53 13.49
CA ASN A 1171 -3.48 49.75 14.85
C ASN A 1171 -3.34 48.51 15.76
N ASP A 1172 -2.36 47.63 15.51
CA ASP A 1172 -2.07 46.46 16.34
C ASP A 1172 -0.76 46.70 17.11
N ASP A 1173 -0.78 46.39 18.41
CA ASP A 1173 0.17 46.72 19.48
C ASP A 1173 1.64 46.24 19.31
N ASP A 1174 2.05 45.73 18.15
CA ASP A 1174 3.40 45.22 17.90
C ASP A 1174 4.22 46.21 17.05
N GLY A 1175 5.19 46.88 17.68
CA GLY A 1175 6.09 47.83 17.01
C GLY A 1175 6.93 47.25 15.86
N VAL A 1176 7.67 48.11 15.15
CA VAL A 1176 8.56 47.72 14.03
C VAL A 1176 9.52 46.60 14.48
N PRO A 1177 9.58 45.44 13.78
CA PRO A 1177 10.43 44.33 14.19
C PRO A 1177 11.91 44.70 14.27
N ALA A 1178 12.62 44.10 15.24
CA ALA A 1178 14.04 44.42 15.49
C ALA A 1178 14.96 44.20 14.27
N PHE A 1179 14.65 43.21 13.41
CA PHE A 1179 15.45 42.95 12.21
C PHE A 1179 15.41 44.11 11.21
N CYS A 1180 14.36 44.94 11.21
CA CYS A 1180 14.25 46.11 10.33
C CYS A 1180 15.31 47.16 10.63
N SER A 1181 15.76 47.25 11.89
CA SER A 1181 16.87 48.13 12.31
C SER A 1181 18.24 47.45 12.20
N ASN A 1182 18.28 46.13 12.00
CA ASN A 1182 19.52 45.39 11.77
C ASN A 1182 19.89 45.46 10.29
N ASN A 1183 20.75 46.43 9.93
CA ASN A 1183 21.10 46.70 8.53
C ASN A 1183 21.64 45.46 7.78
N GLY A 1184 22.38 44.57 8.46
CA GLY A 1184 22.91 43.36 7.86
C GLY A 1184 21.81 42.39 7.45
N VAL A 1185 20.90 42.06 8.38
CA VAL A 1185 19.80 41.12 8.13
C VAL A 1185 18.75 41.70 7.18
N HIS A 1186 18.38 42.96 7.36
CA HIS A 1186 17.46 43.64 6.45
C HIS A 1186 17.99 43.68 5.01
N THR A 1187 19.28 44.01 4.83
CA THR A 1187 19.92 44.01 3.50
C THR A 1187 20.00 42.61 2.91
N ALA A 1188 20.35 41.60 3.70
CA ALA A 1188 20.38 40.21 3.25
C ALA A 1188 18.99 39.73 2.81
N LEU A 1189 17.94 40.05 3.57
CA LEU A 1189 16.56 39.69 3.26
C LEU A 1189 16.08 40.36 1.97
N LYS A 1190 16.34 41.67 1.80
CA LYS A 1190 16.02 42.40 0.56
C LYS A 1190 16.80 41.83 -0.63
N SER A 1191 18.07 41.50 -0.44
CA SER A 1191 18.91 40.90 -1.49
C SER A 1191 18.42 39.51 -1.90
N ALA A 1192 18.02 38.68 -0.93
CA ALA A 1192 17.44 37.36 -1.19
C ALA A 1192 16.09 37.46 -1.92
N TYR A 1193 15.23 38.41 -1.53
CA TYR A 1193 13.98 38.71 -2.22
C TYR A 1193 14.22 39.07 -3.68
N ASN A 1194 15.12 40.02 -3.93
CA ASN A 1194 15.46 40.44 -5.29
C ASN A 1194 16.10 39.31 -6.09
N ARG A 1195 17.05 38.58 -5.52
CA ARG A 1195 17.68 37.44 -6.19
C ARG A 1195 16.66 36.37 -6.58
N LEU A 1196 15.73 36.04 -5.69
CA LEU A 1196 14.66 35.10 -5.99
C LEU A 1196 13.76 35.61 -7.11
N TRP A 1197 13.37 36.88 -7.08
CA TRP A 1197 12.54 37.46 -8.14
C TRP A 1197 13.24 37.55 -9.48
N ASP A 1198 14.52 37.90 -9.50
CA ASP A 1198 15.32 37.90 -10.73
C ASP A 1198 15.31 36.50 -11.35
N ILE A 1199 15.51 35.44 -10.55
CA ILE A 1199 15.43 34.05 -11.01
C ILE A 1199 14.01 33.71 -11.50
N ILE A 1200 12.95 34.11 -10.78
CA ILE A 1200 11.55 33.86 -11.16
C ILE A 1200 11.22 34.54 -12.49
N GLU A 1201 11.62 35.80 -12.68
CA GLU A 1201 11.34 36.59 -13.86
C GLU A 1201 12.13 36.07 -15.08
N ASP A 1202 13.40 35.72 -14.89
CA ASP A 1202 14.26 35.09 -15.91
C ASP A 1202 13.71 33.73 -16.39
N ASN A 1203 12.92 33.05 -15.56
CA ASN A 1203 12.33 31.74 -15.85
C ASN A 1203 10.80 31.76 -15.92
N SER A 1204 10.20 32.93 -16.21
CA SER A 1204 8.74 33.13 -16.18
C SER A 1204 7.94 32.14 -17.04
N GLU A 1205 8.51 31.69 -18.16
CA GLU A 1205 7.91 30.67 -19.04
C GLU A 1205 7.74 29.30 -18.36
N ARG A 1206 8.52 29.01 -17.31
CA ARG A 1206 8.53 27.72 -16.59
C ARG A 1206 7.68 27.70 -15.34
N LEU A 1207 7.32 28.88 -14.80
CA LEU A 1207 6.54 29.02 -13.56
C LEU A 1207 5.18 28.33 -13.60
N GLN A 1208 4.72 28.06 -14.81
CA GLN A 1208 3.47 27.43 -15.10
C GLN A 1208 3.53 25.90 -15.11
N SER A 1209 4.72 25.31 -15.18
CA SER A 1209 4.94 23.90 -14.88
C SER A 1209 4.82 23.69 -13.37
N GLU A 1210 4.34 22.51 -12.96
CA GLU A 1210 4.30 22.14 -11.54
C GLU A 1210 5.72 22.07 -10.95
N VAL A 1211 6.55 21.20 -11.52
CA VAL A 1211 7.91 20.95 -11.09
C VAL A 1211 8.78 20.77 -12.31
N TRP A 1212 9.99 21.32 -12.25
CA TRP A 1212 11.00 21.09 -13.25
C TRP A 1212 12.33 20.82 -12.61
N SER A 1213 13.24 20.35 -13.44
CA SER A 1213 14.59 20.07 -13.03
C SER A 1213 15.58 20.66 -14.02
N TRP A 1214 16.81 20.21 -13.90
CA TRP A 1214 17.95 20.77 -14.57
C TRP A 1214 19.02 19.70 -14.77
N SER A 1215 19.79 19.84 -15.84
CA SER A 1215 21.05 19.14 -16.04
C SER A 1215 22.19 20.15 -15.95
N TYR A 1216 23.38 19.67 -15.60
CA TYR A 1216 24.58 20.49 -15.56
C TYR A 1216 25.70 19.84 -16.37
N SER A 1217 26.48 20.66 -17.06
CA SER A 1217 27.80 20.25 -17.54
C SER A 1217 28.79 21.40 -17.41
N SER A 1218 30.05 21.07 -17.12
CA SER A 1218 31.15 22.04 -17.09
C SER A 1218 31.27 22.92 -18.35
N LYS A 1219 30.79 22.45 -19.51
CA LYS A 1219 30.83 23.21 -20.79
C LYS A 1219 29.63 24.14 -21.00
N SER A 1220 28.44 23.74 -20.57
CA SER A 1220 27.19 24.44 -20.89
C SER A 1220 26.48 25.07 -19.69
N GLY A 1221 26.97 24.83 -18.48
CA GLY A 1221 26.29 25.22 -17.25
C GLY A 1221 24.95 24.51 -17.07
N TYR A 1222 24.07 25.13 -16.29
CA TYR A 1222 22.72 24.65 -16.03
C TYR A 1222 21.86 24.72 -17.29
N LYS A 1223 21.11 23.65 -17.56
CA LYS A 1223 20.07 23.59 -18.60
C LYS A 1223 18.77 23.09 -17.99
N PHE A 1224 17.67 23.71 -18.37
CA PHE A 1224 16.33 23.23 -18.02
C PHE A 1224 16.13 21.79 -18.50
N ALA A 1225 15.46 20.97 -17.69
CA ALA A 1225 15.00 19.64 -18.04
C ALA A 1225 13.61 19.38 -17.44
N PRO A 1226 12.62 18.92 -18.23
CA PRO A 1226 11.39 18.38 -17.66
C PRO A 1226 11.71 17.20 -16.75
N LEU A 1227 11.07 17.10 -15.59
CA LEU A 1227 11.41 16.08 -14.60
C LEU A 1227 11.31 14.65 -15.15
N GLY A 1228 10.24 14.36 -15.91
CA GLY A 1228 9.98 13.04 -16.48
C GLY A 1228 11.00 12.58 -17.54
N THR A 1229 11.87 13.48 -18.01
CA THR A 1229 12.94 13.13 -18.97
C THR A 1229 14.24 12.71 -18.30
N LEU A 1230 14.37 12.91 -16.99
CA LEU A 1230 15.56 12.53 -16.23
C LEU A 1230 15.49 11.06 -15.82
N PRO A 1231 16.66 10.38 -15.69
CA PRO A 1231 16.69 9.01 -15.20
C PRO A 1231 16.09 8.94 -13.79
N PRO A 1232 15.37 7.87 -13.44
CA PRO A 1232 14.79 7.72 -12.12
C PRO A 1232 15.88 7.73 -11.03
N PRO A 1233 15.57 8.22 -9.82
CA PRO A 1233 16.43 8.05 -8.66
C PRO A 1233 16.80 6.58 -8.43
N PRO A 1234 17.97 6.29 -7.81
CA PRO A 1234 18.38 4.92 -7.47
C PRO A 1234 17.28 4.17 -6.71
N GLY A 1235 17.02 2.92 -7.11
CA GLY A 1235 16.00 2.06 -6.48
C GLY A 1235 14.57 2.23 -7.01
N LEU A 1236 14.33 3.12 -7.98
CA LEU A 1236 13.04 3.26 -8.66
C LEU A 1236 13.10 2.73 -10.09
N SER A 1237 12.05 2.01 -10.51
CA SER A 1237 11.94 1.39 -11.84
C SER A 1237 11.49 2.33 -12.96
N SER A 1238 10.91 3.49 -12.61
CA SER A 1238 10.36 4.48 -13.55
C SER A 1238 10.56 5.90 -13.05
N GLY A 1239 10.70 6.85 -13.99
CA GLY A 1239 10.86 8.27 -13.68
C GLY A 1239 9.52 8.92 -13.29
N THR A 1240 9.59 9.96 -12.45
CA THR A 1240 8.40 10.74 -12.08
C THR A 1240 8.07 11.77 -13.16
N GLU A 1241 6.90 11.67 -13.77
CA GLU A 1241 6.38 12.68 -14.71
C GLU A 1241 5.79 13.88 -13.95
N SER A 1242 6.09 15.11 -14.39
CA SER A 1242 5.39 16.30 -13.89
C SER A 1242 4.16 16.59 -14.77
N ASN A 1243 3.09 17.12 -14.19
CA ASN A 1243 2.02 17.67 -15.04
C ASN A 1243 2.44 19.02 -15.60
N VAL A 1244 2.09 19.24 -16.88
CA VAL A 1244 2.26 20.55 -17.53
C VAL A 1244 1.52 21.68 -16.80
N ARG A 1245 0.45 21.37 -16.04
CA ARG A 1245 -0.31 22.29 -15.19
C ARG A 1245 -0.90 21.60 -13.96
N GLN A 1246 -0.84 22.29 -12.84
CA GLN A 1246 -1.56 21.97 -11.60
C GLN A 1246 -2.10 23.23 -10.95
N LEU A 1247 -3.08 23.09 -10.06
CA LEU A 1247 -3.70 24.23 -9.41
C LEU A 1247 -2.69 25.15 -8.74
N TRP A 1248 -1.70 24.61 -8.02
CA TRP A 1248 -0.67 25.41 -7.36
C TRP A 1248 0.39 25.99 -8.30
N SER A 1249 0.52 25.50 -9.54
CA SER A 1249 1.42 26.14 -10.52
C SER A 1249 0.86 27.47 -11.03
N LEU A 1250 -0.44 27.68 -10.84
CA LEU A 1250 -1.15 28.87 -11.27
C LEU A 1250 -1.05 30.01 -10.25
N THR A 1251 -0.35 29.84 -9.13
CA THR A 1251 -0.25 30.85 -8.06
C THR A 1251 0.32 32.19 -8.54
N PHE A 1252 1.12 32.18 -9.61
CA PHE A 1252 1.64 33.40 -10.24
C PHE A 1252 0.59 34.23 -11.00
N LEU A 1253 -0.68 33.79 -11.09
CA LEU A 1253 -1.82 34.65 -11.42
C LEU A 1253 -1.98 35.75 -10.35
N ALA A 1254 -1.70 35.43 -9.09
CA ALA A 1254 -1.83 36.34 -7.94
C ALA A 1254 -0.49 36.87 -7.43
N VAL A 1255 0.56 36.04 -7.47
CA VAL A 1255 1.87 36.37 -6.91
C VAL A 1255 2.71 37.11 -7.95
N LYS A 1256 2.99 38.39 -7.68
CA LYS A 1256 3.82 39.27 -8.54
C LYS A 1256 4.85 40.01 -7.68
N ARG A 1257 5.97 40.43 -8.29
CA ARG A 1257 7.01 41.21 -7.60
C ARG A 1257 6.45 42.53 -7.08
N ASN A 1258 6.65 42.79 -5.80
CA ASN A 1258 6.41 44.09 -5.22
C ASN A 1258 7.61 45.01 -5.50
N LYS A 1259 7.37 46.03 -6.32
CA LYS A 1259 8.41 46.97 -6.76
C LYS A 1259 8.95 47.86 -5.65
N ASP A 1260 8.25 47.97 -4.52
CA ASP A 1260 8.71 48.76 -3.37
C ASP A 1260 9.96 48.13 -2.71
N PHE A 1261 10.15 46.82 -2.91
CA PHE A 1261 11.30 46.07 -2.43
C PHE A 1261 12.33 45.75 -3.52
N ALA A 1262 12.11 46.22 -4.76
CA ALA A 1262 13.07 46.07 -5.84
C ALA A 1262 14.39 46.81 -5.53
#